data_AF-A0A9Q0YMV9-F1
#
_entry.id   AF-A0A9Q0YMV9-F1
#
_cell.length_a   1.000
_cell.length_b   1.000
_cell.length_c   1.000
_cell.angle_alpha   90.00
_cell.angle_beta   90.00
_cell.angle_gamma   90.00
#
_symmetry.space_group_name_H-M   'P 1'
#
loop_
_entity.id
_entity.type
_entity.pdbx_description
1 polymer ?
#
loop_
_entity_poly.entity_id
_entity_poly.type
_entity_poly.pdbx_seq_one_letter_code
_entity_poly.pdbx_strand_id
1 'polypeptide(L)'
;MTEEKKTEDGGTKTSIEDSAFESLEKDFQEVLSELMGDKSLEKFRTEYEKLHRALKKSHDSEKRLMQKCRELNAEIVANSAKVATALKLSTEDQTTIAQLKKEIEKAWKMVDASQEKEQRARETIQSLKLEIFNLSKLVEQGAGLSMGQEHSVNELLKAKEELTKERDEKLEEIAKLRENLSEAAQKQQTAEKDRDDAATKIAELTQDIQVRSNEAQREQRRKEKLDRELKQSKNDLEQKTSEVKTMAGQAQRYKDDIAKLENQLKEQKILYERTQRDTDILNTRLTKLQQDFDQQLVNCDSLAQENQQKFNELKLKEDEINQLKQDTLRLTKMRETIQRKLRTVEDQKGDTEQQKETLKSQIIALEREIESSKKQAEMDRKAIDDLVRERDILNKNLLKAASATQKQLNLVKLHEQSKKNLEQEIANYKEEAQKQRKIIYQLEKERDRYINEASDLTQKVLQHMEDVKVREMQIFDYKKKIAEAETKLKQQQNLYEAVRSDRNLYSKNLIESQDEITEMKRKLKIMNHQIDQLKEEITAKEAALVKEHLDHQRVEKEKDALKAELQRMKQQAVESKAYIEAQEAEERKLLKIISEADAERLRQKKELDQVINERDILGTQLVRRNDELALLYEKIKIQQSTLSKGELQYRQRLEDIRLLKLEIKKLRREKNILNKNVANVDDLRREVYHLQRELLRERTRCKALEEELENPMNIHRWRKLEGSDPSTYEMIQKIQTLQRRLIQKTEEVVEKELLIQEKEKLYVELKHILARQPGPEVAEQLQIYQGTLKDKTKQLKSMASELNMYESQVSEYKYEIERLAKELQDVKKKYYTQKRKEQQARERDRALAQAGAPTIQPQHTDKPRFTGGGFNLSQTGKVSA
;
A
#
# COMPACT_ATOMS: atom_id res chain seq x y z
N MET A 1 50.64 -3.63 -16.16
CA MET A 1 50.00 -4.10 -17.41
C MET A 1 48.59 -3.57 -17.38
N THR A 2 48.15 -2.70 -18.29
CA THR A 2 48.81 -2.17 -19.51
C THR A 2 48.44 -0.69 -19.65
N GLU A 3 49.28 0.10 -20.33
CA GLU A 3 48.94 1.48 -20.67
C GLU A 3 47.85 1.50 -21.75
N GLU A 4 46.78 2.27 -21.56
CA GLU A 4 45.99 2.79 -22.67
C GLU A 4 45.88 4.30 -22.55
N LYS A 5 46.37 4.98 -23.59
CA LYS A 5 46.40 6.43 -23.70
C LYS A 5 45.00 6.98 -23.90
N LYS A 6 44.66 8.05 -23.19
CA LYS A 6 43.56 8.93 -23.59
C LYS A 6 43.82 9.48 -24.99
N THR A 7 42.95 9.13 -25.94
CA THR A 7 42.77 9.86 -27.20
C THR A 7 41.37 10.49 -27.19
N GLU A 8 41.23 11.58 -26.44
CA GLU A 8 40.07 12.47 -26.47
C GLU A 8 40.46 13.79 -27.15
N ASP A 9 40.73 13.76 -28.46
CA ASP A 9 40.50 14.93 -29.32
C ASP A 9 40.34 14.49 -30.78
N GLY A 10 39.22 14.82 -31.40
CA GLY A 10 38.88 14.37 -32.76
C GLY A 10 37.39 14.08 -32.97
N GLY A 11 36.62 15.11 -33.36
CA GLY A 11 35.21 14.90 -33.74
C GLY A 11 34.33 16.14 -33.87
N THR A 12 34.79 17.34 -33.51
CA THR A 12 33.98 18.58 -33.55
C THR A 12 34.12 19.38 -34.85
N LYS A 13 34.05 18.70 -36.00
CA LYS A 13 33.87 19.32 -37.32
C LYS A 13 33.00 18.45 -38.24
N THR A 14 31.69 18.71 -38.24
CA THR A 14 30.75 18.64 -39.38
C THR A 14 29.32 18.75 -38.85
N SER A 15 28.95 19.95 -38.41
CA SER A 15 27.54 20.38 -38.45
C SER A 15 27.50 21.77 -39.04
N ILE A 16 26.61 22.02 -39.99
CA ILE A 16 26.32 23.39 -40.41
C ILE A 16 25.74 24.09 -39.17
N GLU A 17 26.41 25.12 -38.66
CA GLU A 17 25.89 25.90 -37.53
C GLU A 17 24.51 26.43 -37.91
N ASP A 18 23.53 26.39 -36.99
CA ASP A 18 22.15 26.82 -37.28
C ASP A 18 22.13 28.24 -37.92
N SER A 19 23.04 29.13 -37.49
CA SER A 19 23.29 30.46 -38.08
C SER A 19 23.66 30.44 -39.57
N ALA A 20 24.47 29.49 -40.02
CA ALA A 20 24.87 29.36 -41.42
C ALA A 20 23.73 28.78 -42.27
N PHE A 21 22.91 27.89 -41.70
CA PHE A 21 21.70 27.39 -42.37
C PHE A 21 20.63 28.49 -42.50
N GLU A 22 20.42 29.31 -41.47
CA GLU A 22 19.50 30.47 -41.52
C GLU A 22 19.93 31.51 -42.56
N SER A 23 21.24 31.77 -42.71
CA SER A 23 21.75 32.63 -43.80
C SER A 23 21.43 32.02 -45.17
N LEU A 24 21.71 30.72 -45.37
CA LEU A 24 21.41 30.02 -46.62
C LEU A 24 19.90 30.00 -46.94
N GLU A 25 19.02 29.77 -45.95
CA GLU A 25 17.57 29.81 -46.16
C GLU A 25 17.07 31.21 -46.55
N LYS A 26 17.74 32.26 -46.06
CA LYS A 26 17.45 33.65 -46.48
C LYS A 26 17.91 33.91 -47.92
N ASP A 27 19.14 33.54 -48.28
CA ASP A 27 19.68 33.68 -49.63
C ASP A 27 18.82 32.91 -50.66
N PHE A 28 18.38 31.69 -50.30
CA PHE A 28 17.44 30.90 -51.12
C PHE A 28 16.09 31.60 -51.34
N GLN A 29 15.57 32.32 -50.34
CA GLN A 29 14.31 33.08 -50.46
C GLN A 29 14.48 34.34 -51.32
N GLU A 30 15.60 35.05 -51.20
CA GLU A 30 15.90 36.22 -52.05
C GLU A 30 16.01 35.79 -53.53
N VAL A 31 16.78 34.74 -53.85
CA VAL A 31 16.90 34.21 -55.23
C VAL A 31 15.56 33.68 -55.76
N LEU A 32 14.74 33.01 -54.94
CA LEU A 32 13.39 32.61 -55.34
C LEU A 32 12.48 33.80 -55.63
N SER A 33 12.66 34.94 -54.95
CA SER A 33 11.88 36.15 -55.18
C SER A 33 12.25 36.84 -56.50
N GLU A 34 13.54 36.88 -56.86
CA GLU A 34 14.01 37.40 -58.14
C GLU A 34 13.52 36.52 -59.31
N LEU A 35 13.56 35.20 -59.15
CA LEU A 35 13.08 34.23 -60.14
C LEU A 35 11.56 34.28 -60.39
N MET A 36 10.76 34.96 -59.54
CA MET A 36 9.34 35.19 -59.83
C MET A 36 9.08 36.26 -60.90
N GLY A 37 10.06 37.10 -61.22
CA GLY A 37 9.90 38.20 -62.17
C GLY A 37 9.88 37.79 -63.65
N ASP A 38 10.51 36.66 -64.00
CA ASP A 38 10.72 36.25 -65.39
C ASP A 38 10.14 34.86 -65.70
N LYS A 39 9.06 34.84 -66.50
CA LYS A 39 8.38 33.61 -66.94
C LYS A 39 9.26 32.65 -67.74
N SER A 40 10.38 33.10 -68.31
CA SER A 40 11.32 32.20 -69.01
C SER A 40 12.08 31.27 -68.04
N LEU A 41 12.18 31.65 -66.76
CA LEU A 41 12.95 30.94 -65.73
C LEU A 41 12.10 30.07 -64.78
N GLU A 42 10.78 29.97 -64.98
CA GLU A 42 9.85 29.23 -64.11
C GLU A 42 10.26 27.75 -63.91
N LYS A 43 10.81 27.11 -64.95
CA LYS A 43 11.37 25.74 -64.84
C LYS A 43 12.56 25.68 -63.88
N PHE A 44 13.43 26.68 -63.92
CA PHE A 44 14.62 26.79 -63.07
C PHE A 44 14.23 27.03 -61.61
N ARG A 45 13.27 27.95 -61.37
CA ARG A 45 12.63 28.15 -60.06
C ARG A 45 12.08 26.84 -59.50
N THR A 46 11.36 26.07 -60.31
CA THR A 46 10.73 24.81 -59.86
C THR A 46 11.76 23.78 -59.39
N GLU A 47 12.91 23.67 -60.06
CA GLU A 47 14.02 22.80 -59.61
C GLU A 47 14.78 23.39 -58.40
N TYR A 48 14.94 24.72 -58.33
CA TYR A 48 15.57 25.39 -57.20
C TYR A 48 14.75 25.26 -55.90
N GLU A 49 13.41 25.34 -55.97
CA GLU A 49 12.51 25.04 -54.84
C GLU A 49 12.59 23.57 -54.38
N LYS A 50 12.81 22.61 -55.29
CA LYS A 50 13.03 21.21 -54.93
C LYS A 50 14.38 21.05 -54.23
N LEU A 51 15.42 21.74 -54.70
CA LEU A 51 16.74 21.74 -54.09
C LEU A 51 16.69 22.29 -52.65
N HIS A 52 16.00 23.43 -52.45
CA HIS A 52 15.77 24.01 -51.14
C HIS A 52 15.01 23.06 -50.20
N ARG A 53 13.93 22.42 -50.68
CA ARG A 53 13.17 21.42 -49.91
C ARG A 53 14.01 20.18 -49.54
N ALA A 54 14.90 19.75 -50.43
CA ALA A 54 15.82 18.64 -50.15
C ALA A 54 16.86 19.03 -49.08
N LEU A 55 17.47 20.22 -49.21
CA LEU A 55 18.45 20.75 -48.25
C LEU A 55 17.83 20.92 -46.86
N LYS A 56 16.64 21.53 -46.76
CA LYS A 56 15.91 21.71 -45.49
C LYS A 56 15.56 20.38 -44.84
N LYS A 57 15.05 19.41 -45.63
CA LYS A 57 14.76 18.05 -45.13
C LYS A 57 16.03 17.32 -44.67
N SER A 58 17.18 17.57 -45.29
CA SER A 58 18.48 17.04 -44.88
C SER A 58 18.89 17.64 -43.52
N HIS A 59 18.86 18.96 -43.37
CA HIS A 59 19.19 19.65 -42.12
C HIS A 59 18.26 19.25 -40.96
N ASP A 60 16.95 19.16 -41.20
CA ASP A 60 15.97 18.65 -40.21
C ASP A 60 16.24 17.19 -39.79
N SER A 61 16.91 16.40 -40.63
CA SER A 61 17.30 15.01 -40.31
C SER A 61 18.64 14.96 -39.56
N GLU A 62 19.60 15.81 -39.94
CA GLU A 62 20.88 16.03 -39.26
C GLU A 62 20.66 16.51 -37.82
N LYS A 63 19.77 17.49 -37.62
CA LYS A 63 19.41 18.04 -36.30
C LYS A 63 18.82 16.98 -35.36
N ARG A 64 17.96 16.10 -35.89
CA ARG A 64 17.42 14.95 -35.15
C ARG A 64 18.48 13.88 -34.83
N LEU A 65 19.39 13.60 -35.76
CA LEU A 65 20.51 12.70 -35.52
C LEU A 65 21.47 13.26 -34.47
N MET A 66 21.82 14.55 -34.54
CA MET A 66 22.66 15.23 -33.55
C MET A 66 22.02 15.26 -32.16
N GLN A 67 20.71 15.49 -32.06
CA GLN A 67 20.01 15.39 -30.78
C GLN A 67 20.07 13.95 -30.23
N LYS A 68 19.82 12.94 -31.07
CA LYS A 68 19.91 11.54 -30.66
C LYS A 68 21.33 11.11 -30.25
N CYS A 69 22.36 11.63 -30.91
CA CYS A 69 23.76 11.43 -30.52
C CYS A 69 24.07 12.09 -29.16
N ARG A 70 23.52 13.28 -28.87
CA ARG A 70 23.65 13.92 -27.55
C ARG A 70 22.95 13.13 -26.44
N GLU A 71 21.74 12.62 -26.71
CA GLU A 71 20.97 11.77 -25.80
C GLU A 71 21.73 10.46 -25.50
N LEU A 72 22.19 9.74 -26.53
CA LEU A 72 22.99 8.52 -26.38
C LEU A 72 24.32 8.76 -25.65
N ASN A 73 24.99 9.88 -25.91
CA ASN A 73 26.23 10.22 -25.21
C ASN A 73 25.98 10.53 -23.71
N ALA A 74 24.87 11.20 -23.40
CA ALA A 74 24.45 11.42 -22.02
C ALA A 74 24.11 10.10 -21.30
N GLU A 75 23.47 9.15 -21.98
CA GLU A 75 23.24 7.79 -21.45
C GLU A 75 24.54 7.01 -21.24
N ILE A 76 25.50 7.11 -22.16
CA ILE A 76 26.83 6.47 -22.03
C ILE A 76 27.57 7.04 -20.81
N VAL A 77 27.59 8.36 -20.61
CA VAL A 77 28.21 9.00 -19.44
C VAL A 77 27.47 8.63 -18.15
N ALA A 78 26.13 8.60 -18.15
CA ALA A 78 25.35 8.19 -17.00
C ALA A 78 25.59 6.71 -16.63
N ASN A 79 25.77 5.83 -17.62
CA ASN A 79 26.06 4.42 -17.38
C ASN A 79 27.52 4.18 -16.98
N SER A 80 28.49 4.94 -17.50
CA SER A 80 29.88 4.85 -17.03
C SER A 80 30.01 5.29 -15.56
N ALA A 81 29.27 6.32 -15.14
CA ALA A 81 29.19 6.75 -13.74
C ALA A 81 28.58 5.66 -12.82
N LYS A 82 27.55 4.94 -13.29
CA LYS A 82 26.96 3.77 -12.58
C LYS A 82 27.96 2.61 -12.48
N VAL A 83 28.69 2.31 -13.55
CA VAL A 83 29.73 1.26 -13.55
C VAL A 83 30.88 1.63 -12.59
N ALA A 84 31.31 2.89 -12.58
CA ALA A 84 32.34 3.37 -11.65
C ALA A 84 31.90 3.29 -10.18
N THR A 85 30.62 3.58 -9.87
CA THR A 85 30.08 3.40 -8.51
C THR A 85 29.92 1.93 -8.13
N ALA A 86 29.51 1.06 -9.04
CA ALA A 86 29.45 -0.39 -8.81
C ALA A 86 30.84 -1.01 -8.57
N LEU A 87 31.85 -0.60 -9.36
CA LEU A 87 33.25 -1.01 -9.13
C LEU A 87 33.76 -0.54 -7.78
N LYS A 88 33.46 0.71 -7.38
CA LYS A 88 33.85 1.25 -6.07
C LYS A 88 33.24 0.44 -4.92
N LEU A 89 31.94 0.16 -4.96
CA LEU A 89 31.25 -0.72 -4.00
C LEU A 89 31.93 -2.10 -3.95
N SER A 90 32.21 -2.72 -5.10
CA SER A 90 32.90 -4.02 -5.14
C SER A 90 34.31 -3.99 -4.53
N THR A 91 35.03 -2.86 -4.61
CA THR A 91 36.33 -2.72 -3.92
C THR A 91 36.16 -2.51 -2.41
N GLU A 92 35.17 -1.74 -1.98
CA GLU A 92 34.84 -1.54 -0.55
C GLU A 92 34.42 -2.89 0.09
N ASP A 93 33.59 -3.69 -0.60
CA ASP A 93 33.22 -5.04 -0.19
C ASP A 93 34.43 -5.98 -0.08
N GLN A 94 35.36 -5.97 -1.05
CA GLN A 94 36.60 -6.75 -0.97
C GLN A 94 37.45 -6.36 0.25
N THR A 95 37.57 -5.06 0.57
CA THR A 95 38.32 -4.64 1.77
C THR A 95 37.63 -5.08 3.06
N THR A 96 36.30 -5.07 3.10
CA THR A 96 35.50 -5.54 4.24
C THR A 96 35.65 -7.06 4.43
N ILE A 97 35.60 -7.83 3.34
CA ILE A 97 35.86 -9.28 3.36
C ILE A 97 37.29 -9.60 3.85
N ALA A 98 38.28 -8.81 3.44
CA ALA A 98 39.66 -8.98 3.91
C ALA A 98 39.82 -8.68 5.42
N GLN A 99 39.12 -7.68 5.94
CA GLN A 99 39.07 -7.39 7.38
C GLN A 99 38.42 -8.53 8.17
N LEU A 100 37.24 -9.00 7.73
CA LEU A 100 36.54 -10.11 8.38
C LEU A 100 37.35 -11.41 8.38
N LYS A 101 38.06 -11.73 7.29
CA LYS A 101 38.99 -12.87 7.25
C LYS A 101 40.10 -12.75 8.30
N LYS A 102 40.65 -11.54 8.49
CA LYS A 102 41.68 -11.26 9.50
C LYS A 102 41.16 -11.33 10.94
N GLU A 103 39.88 -11.05 11.17
CA GLU A 103 39.23 -11.26 12.47
C GLU A 103 38.97 -12.73 12.76
N ILE A 104 38.53 -13.50 11.77
CA ILE A 104 38.41 -14.96 11.87
C ILE A 104 39.77 -15.59 12.21
N GLU A 105 40.84 -15.19 11.52
CA GLU A 105 42.20 -15.71 11.76
C GLU A 105 42.73 -15.36 13.17
N LYS A 106 42.34 -14.21 13.74
CA LYS A 106 42.59 -13.88 15.15
C LYS A 106 41.77 -14.74 16.11
N ALA A 107 40.51 -15.01 15.80
CA ALA A 107 39.65 -15.86 16.63
C ALA A 107 40.19 -17.29 16.71
N TRP A 108 40.63 -17.86 15.58
CA TRP A 108 41.30 -19.17 15.53
C TRP A 108 42.55 -19.21 16.41
N LYS A 109 43.46 -18.21 16.29
CA LYS A 109 44.65 -18.13 17.15
C LYS A 109 44.34 -18.02 18.64
N MET A 110 43.21 -17.44 19.03
CA MET A 110 42.76 -17.42 20.44
C MET A 110 42.22 -18.77 20.91
N VAL A 111 41.59 -19.56 20.03
CA VAL A 111 41.17 -20.94 20.33
C VAL A 111 42.39 -21.85 20.48
N ASP A 112 43.34 -21.80 19.55
CA ASP A 112 44.58 -22.60 19.62
C ASP A 112 45.36 -22.29 20.90
N ALA A 113 45.53 -21.00 21.24
CA ALA A 113 46.19 -20.58 22.47
C ALA A 113 45.42 -20.94 23.76
N SER A 114 44.11 -21.23 23.67
CA SER A 114 43.32 -21.76 24.79
C SER A 114 43.49 -23.27 24.92
N GLN A 115 43.50 -24.01 23.81
CA GLN A 115 43.74 -25.45 23.80
C GLN A 115 45.16 -25.80 24.26
N GLU A 116 46.17 -25.02 23.87
CA GLU A 116 47.56 -25.22 24.33
C GLU A 116 47.70 -24.98 25.85
N LYS A 117 46.94 -24.04 26.42
CA LYS A 117 46.87 -23.85 27.88
C LYS A 117 46.17 -25.00 28.58
N GLU A 118 45.09 -25.53 28.01
CA GLU A 118 44.39 -26.70 28.56
C GLU A 118 45.28 -27.95 28.54
N GLN A 119 46.01 -28.17 27.45
CA GLN A 119 46.97 -29.27 27.29
C GLN A 119 48.05 -29.23 28.39
N ARG A 120 48.71 -28.07 28.57
CA ARG A 120 49.71 -27.88 29.65
C ARG A 120 49.12 -28.06 31.06
N ALA A 121 47.87 -27.66 31.27
CA ALA A 121 47.19 -27.89 32.56
C ALA A 121 46.94 -29.38 32.82
N ARG A 122 46.55 -30.16 31.79
CA ARG A 122 46.37 -31.62 31.90
C ARG A 122 47.69 -32.35 32.19
N GLU A 123 48.78 -31.94 31.54
CA GLU A 123 50.12 -32.49 31.78
C GLU A 123 50.61 -32.21 33.22
N THR A 124 50.37 -30.99 33.71
CA THR A 124 50.69 -30.61 35.11
C THR A 124 49.88 -31.43 36.12
N ILE A 125 48.60 -31.70 35.85
CA ILE A 125 47.75 -32.55 36.70
C ILE A 125 48.22 -34.02 36.69
N GLN A 126 48.80 -34.50 35.58
CA GLN A 126 49.40 -35.84 35.53
C GLN A 126 50.69 -35.94 36.35
N SER A 127 51.59 -34.94 36.33
CA SER A 127 52.82 -35.01 37.13
C SER A 127 52.53 -34.98 38.63
N LEU A 128 51.62 -34.10 39.08
CA LEU A 128 51.23 -34.00 40.49
C LEU A 128 50.57 -35.29 41.02
N LYS A 129 49.82 -36.01 40.18
CA LYS A 129 49.28 -37.33 40.54
C LYS A 129 50.38 -38.39 40.70
N LEU A 130 51.48 -38.28 39.96
CA LEU A 130 52.62 -39.21 40.07
C LEU A 130 53.43 -38.96 41.35
N GLU A 131 53.61 -37.70 41.76
CA GLU A 131 54.27 -37.34 43.02
C GLU A 131 53.48 -37.81 44.24
N ILE A 132 52.15 -37.62 44.25
CA ILE A 132 51.28 -38.11 45.34
C ILE A 132 51.36 -39.64 45.47
N PHE A 133 51.43 -40.37 44.36
CA PHE A 133 51.62 -41.82 44.36
C PHE A 133 52.98 -42.25 44.94
N ASN A 134 54.05 -41.54 44.59
CA ASN A 134 55.40 -41.85 45.08
C ASN A 134 55.59 -41.51 46.56
N LEU A 135 55.04 -40.39 47.04
CA LEU A 135 55.11 -39.98 48.45
C LEU A 135 54.28 -40.90 49.35
N SER A 136 53.12 -41.37 48.90
CA SER A 136 52.29 -42.33 49.66
C SER A 136 53.00 -43.66 49.92
N LYS A 137 53.92 -44.06 49.03
CA LYS A 137 54.66 -45.33 49.13
C LYS A 137 55.84 -45.29 50.10
N LEU A 138 56.29 -44.10 50.52
CA LEU A 138 57.45 -43.94 51.41
C LEU A 138 57.09 -43.98 52.91
N VAL A 139 55.80 -43.89 53.25
CA VAL A 139 55.33 -43.73 54.64
C VAL A 139 54.90 -45.06 55.29
N GLU A 140 54.80 -46.16 54.53
CA GLU A 140 54.34 -47.47 55.01
C GLU A 140 55.47 -48.44 55.47
N GLN A 141 56.74 -48.03 55.58
CA GLN A 141 57.84 -48.94 55.99
C GLN A 141 58.85 -48.35 57.01
N GLY A 142 58.85 -48.91 58.24
CA GLY A 142 59.83 -48.72 59.33
C GLY A 142 59.16 -48.76 60.72
N ALA A 143 59.11 -49.87 61.47
CA ALA A 143 60.18 -50.56 62.23
C ALA A 143 60.83 -49.70 63.36
N GLY A 144 61.08 -50.17 64.59
CA GLY A 144 60.74 -51.44 65.26
C GLY A 144 61.74 -51.88 66.38
N LEU A 145 61.33 -51.77 67.66
CA LEU A 145 61.74 -52.57 68.85
C LEU A 145 63.18 -52.59 69.44
N SER A 146 63.19 -52.97 70.75
CA SER A 146 64.27 -53.52 71.60
C SER A 146 65.37 -52.56 72.15
N MET A 147 66.06 -52.83 73.28
CA MET A 147 66.00 -53.95 74.27
C MET A 147 66.39 -53.48 75.70
N GLY A 148 66.65 -54.37 76.69
CA GLY A 148 67.11 -54.00 78.04
C GLY A 148 67.81 -55.10 78.88
N GLN A 149 68.24 -54.70 80.10
CA GLN A 149 68.76 -55.43 81.28
C GLN A 149 70.28 -55.57 81.58
N GLU A 150 70.71 -54.69 82.50
CA GLU A 150 71.41 -54.95 83.80
C GLU A 150 72.76 -55.72 83.89
N HIS A 151 73.79 -55.04 84.42
CA HIS A 151 74.92 -55.63 85.13
C HIS A 151 74.91 -55.21 86.61
N SER A 152 73.94 -55.77 87.33
CA SER A 152 73.47 -55.27 88.63
C SER A 152 74.49 -55.36 89.78
N VAL A 153 74.32 -54.39 90.70
CA VAL A 153 74.76 -54.31 92.11
C VAL A 153 75.87 -53.32 92.45
N ASN A 154 77.08 -53.36 91.86
CA ASN A 154 78.11 -52.35 92.20
C ASN A 154 77.93 -51.02 91.46
N GLU A 155 77.22 -51.01 90.33
CA GLU A 155 76.72 -49.76 89.75
C GLU A 155 75.62 -49.14 90.62
N LEU A 156 74.80 -49.92 91.34
CA LEU A 156 73.58 -49.41 92.02
C LEU A 156 73.81 -48.31 93.07
N LEU A 157 75.02 -48.14 93.61
CA LEU A 157 75.34 -47.01 94.50
C LEU A 157 75.79 -45.74 93.75
N LYS A 158 76.57 -45.88 92.68
CA LYS A 158 76.88 -44.74 91.79
C LYS A 158 75.66 -44.35 90.97
N ALA A 159 75.00 -45.33 90.37
CA ALA A 159 73.70 -45.19 89.75
C ALA A 159 72.64 -44.67 90.73
N LYS A 160 72.73 -44.82 92.06
CA LYS A 160 71.79 -44.09 92.93
C LYS A 160 72.00 -42.58 92.86
N GLU A 161 73.25 -42.12 92.93
CA GLU A 161 73.58 -40.69 92.88
C GLU A 161 73.43 -40.12 91.45
N GLU A 162 73.95 -40.83 90.46
CA GLU A 162 73.78 -40.57 89.03
C GLU A 162 72.30 -40.62 88.63
N LEU A 163 71.50 -41.62 89.02
CA LEU A 163 70.05 -41.61 88.79
C LEU A 163 69.30 -40.55 89.59
N THR A 164 69.77 -40.07 90.75
CA THR A 164 69.14 -38.87 91.35
C THR A 164 69.45 -37.61 90.56
N LYS A 165 70.66 -37.50 90.01
CA LYS A 165 71.08 -36.34 89.23
C LYS A 165 70.48 -36.36 87.83
N GLU A 166 70.50 -37.50 87.14
CA GLU A 166 69.74 -37.78 85.94
C GLU A 166 68.24 -37.67 86.21
N ARG A 167 67.68 -38.10 87.35
CA ARG A 167 66.27 -37.84 87.67
C ARG A 167 66.00 -36.35 87.71
N ASP A 168 66.86 -35.53 88.33
CA ASP A 168 66.62 -34.09 88.43
C ASP A 168 66.84 -33.37 87.10
N GLU A 169 67.88 -33.75 86.34
CA GLU A 169 68.13 -33.28 84.97
C GLU A 169 67.01 -33.72 84.02
N LYS A 170 66.51 -34.97 84.13
CA LYS A 170 65.35 -35.49 83.39
C LYS A 170 64.03 -34.92 83.89
N LEU A 171 63.89 -34.52 85.15
CA LEU A 171 62.70 -33.81 85.64
C LEU A 171 62.69 -32.37 85.11
N GLU A 172 63.84 -31.71 85.01
CA GLU A 172 63.96 -30.39 84.38
C GLU A 172 63.78 -30.48 82.86
N GLU A 173 64.32 -31.52 82.21
CA GLU A 173 64.07 -31.82 80.80
C GLU A 173 62.61 -32.19 80.55
N ILE A 174 61.96 -32.98 81.42
CA ILE A 174 60.52 -33.27 81.37
C ILE A 174 59.70 -32.01 81.64
N ALA A 175 60.13 -31.10 82.51
CA ALA A 175 59.46 -29.82 82.73
C ALA A 175 59.52 -28.95 81.47
N LYS A 176 60.72 -28.77 80.89
CA LYS A 176 60.92 -28.05 79.62
C LYS A 176 60.20 -28.72 78.45
N LEU A 177 60.19 -30.05 78.37
CA LEU A 177 59.45 -30.79 77.36
C LEU A 177 57.94 -30.68 77.57
N ARG A 178 57.43 -30.63 78.81
CA ARG A 178 56.00 -30.38 79.10
C ARG A 178 55.60 -28.95 78.79
N GLU A 179 56.46 -27.97 79.06
CA GLU A 179 56.27 -26.57 78.70
C GLU A 179 56.24 -26.42 77.16
N ASN A 180 57.24 -26.97 76.47
CA ASN A 180 57.28 -27.03 75.01
C ASN A 180 56.09 -27.80 74.40
N LEU A 181 55.65 -28.90 75.01
CA LEU A 181 54.48 -29.65 74.58
C LEU A 181 53.19 -28.86 74.81
N SER A 182 53.09 -28.11 75.91
CA SER A 182 51.96 -27.21 76.20
C SER A 182 51.92 -26.05 75.20
N GLU A 183 53.06 -25.42 74.90
CA GLU A 183 53.16 -24.40 73.85
C GLU A 183 52.83 -24.96 72.47
N ALA A 184 53.33 -26.16 72.14
CA ALA A 184 53.07 -26.81 70.86
C ALA A 184 51.59 -27.21 70.73
N ALA A 185 50.97 -27.74 71.78
CA ALA A 185 49.55 -28.05 71.82
C ALA A 185 48.69 -26.78 71.72
N GLN A 186 49.09 -25.67 72.36
CA GLN A 186 48.39 -24.40 72.26
C GLN A 186 48.54 -23.78 70.86
N LYS A 187 49.73 -23.85 70.25
CA LYS A 187 49.97 -23.44 68.85
C LYS A 187 49.21 -24.31 67.85
N GLN A 188 49.14 -25.63 68.10
CA GLN A 188 48.32 -26.55 67.32
C GLN A 188 46.83 -26.21 67.44
N GLN A 189 46.32 -25.97 68.65
CA GLN A 189 44.92 -25.60 68.87
C GLN A 189 44.56 -24.26 68.19
N THR A 190 45.46 -23.26 68.21
CA THR A 190 45.25 -22.02 67.44
C THR A 190 45.27 -22.27 65.94
N ALA A 191 46.18 -23.09 65.43
CA ALA A 191 46.27 -23.41 64.00
C ALA A 191 45.09 -24.25 63.50
N GLU A 192 44.58 -25.18 64.32
CA GLU A 192 43.36 -25.95 64.03
C GLU A 192 42.13 -25.03 64.00
N LYS A 193 42.03 -24.09 64.94
CA LYS A 193 40.96 -23.08 64.94
C LYS A 193 41.04 -22.17 63.71
N ASP A 194 42.22 -21.62 63.41
CA ASP A 194 42.41 -20.75 62.24
C ASP A 194 42.15 -21.50 60.92
N ARG A 195 42.46 -22.81 60.87
CA ARG A 195 42.11 -23.69 59.74
C ARG A 195 40.61 -23.88 59.62
N ASP A 196 39.88 -24.07 60.72
CA ASP A 196 38.44 -24.29 60.70
C ASP A 196 37.66 -22.99 60.41
N ASP A 197 38.15 -21.85 60.91
CA ASP A 197 37.68 -20.51 60.55
C ASP A 197 37.96 -20.22 59.05
N ALA A 198 39.11 -20.65 58.50
CA ALA A 198 39.39 -20.56 57.07
C ALA A 198 38.52 -21.52 56.22
N ALA A 199 38.26 -22.74 56.70
CA ALA A 199 37.44 -23.73 56.02
C ALA A 199 35.97 -23.29 55.93
N THR A 200 35.42 -22.72 57.02
CA THR A 200 34.09 -22.10 57.01
C THR A 200 34.04 -20.90 56.06
N LYS A 201 35.07 -20.05 56.04
CA LYS A 201 35.18 -18.93 55.07
C LYS A 201 35.22 -19.40 53.62
N ILE A 202 35.92 -20.50 53.33
CA ILE A 202 35.95 -21.12 51.99
C ILE A 202 34.58 -21.68 51.62
N ALA A 203 33.85 -22.30 52.56
CA ALA A 203 32.49 -22.80 52.31
C ALA A 203 31.50 -21.65 52.01
N GLU A 204 31.53 -20.56 52.79
CA GLU A 204 30.75 -19.34 52.52
C GLU A 204 31.06 -18.77 51.13
N LEU A 205 32.33 -18.54 50.80
CA LEU A 205 32.74 -18.01 49.50
C LEU A 205 32.38 -18.94 48.33
N THR A 206 32.43 -20.26 48.54
CA THR A 206 32.01 -21.24 47.53
C THR A 206 30.50 -21.15 47.29
N GLN A 207 29.70 -20.98 48.35
CA GLN A 207 28.25 -20.78 48.25
C GLN A 207 27.92 -19.44 47.57
N ASP A 208 28.61 -18.35 47.89
CA ASP A 208 28.45 -17.07 47.21
C ASP A 208 28.81 -17.16 45.71
N ILE A 209 29.91 -17.83 45.36
CA ILE A 209 30.28 -18.09 43.96
C ILE A 209 29.20 -18.92 43.24
N GLN A 210 28.63 -19.93 43.91
CA GLN A 210 27.52 -20.74 43.37
C GLN A 210 26.28 -19.87 43.10
N VAL A 211 25.91 -18.99 44.03
CA VAL A 211 24.78 -18.05 43.88
C VAL A 211 25.04 -17.07 42.74
N ARG A 212 26.21 -16.42 42.71
CA ARG A 212 26.61 -15.48 41.65
C ARG A 212 26.66 -16.13 40.26
N SER A 213 27.12 -17.38 40.17
CA SER A 213 27.13 -18.16 38.93
C SER A 213 25.71 -18.44 38.42
N ASN A 214 24.79 -18.81 39.34
CA ASN A 214 23.38 -19.01 39.01
C ASN A 214 22.67 -17.70 38.61
N GLU A 215 22.95 -16.58 39.28
CA GLU A 215 22.48 -15.25 38.88
C GLU A 215 22.97 -14.88 37.47
N ALA A 216 24.27 -15.05 37.21
CA ALA A 216 24.86 -14.77 35.90
C ALA A 216 24.25 -15.64 34.77
N GLN A 217 24.00 -16.93 35.02
CA GLN A 217 23.30 -17.79 34.05
C GLN A 217 21.85 -17.36 33.81
N ARG A 218 21.11 -16.97 34.86
CA ARG A 218 19.73 -16.47 34.72
C ARG A 218 19.70 -15.19 33.88
N GLU A 219 20.58 -14.24 34.17
CA GLU A 219 20.59 -12.97 33.45
C GLU A 219 21.15 -13.11 32.02
N GLN A 220 22.06 -14.05 31.77
CA GLN A 220 22.48 -14.41 30.40
C GLN A 220 21.33 -15.03 29.60
N ARG A 221 20.56 -15.97 30.16
CA ARG A 221 19.36 -16.52 29.50
C ARG A 221 18.30 -15.45 29.23
N ARG A 222 18.13 -14.50 30.15
CA ARG A 222 17.22 -13.37 30.01
C ARG A 222 17.68 -12.41 28.91
N LYS A 223 18.97 -12.09 28.86
CA LYS A 223 19.58 -11.32 27.77
C LYS A 223 19.35 -12.00 26.43
N GLU A 224 19.61 -13.31 26.31
CA GLU A 224 19.37 -14.06 25.07
C GLU A 224 17.90 -14.07 24.64
N LYS A 225 16.96 -14.11 25.60
CA LYS A 225 15.52 -13.96 25.32
C LYS A 225 15.20 -12.55 24.79
N LEU A 226 15.69 -11.51 25.47
CA LEU A 226 15.50 -10.11 25.07
C LEU A 226 16.17 -9.79 23.72
N ASP A 227 17.35 -10.34 23.42
CA ASP A 227 18.01 -10.17 22.12
C ASP A 227 17.23 -10.85 20.99
N ARG A 228 16.55 -11.99 21.25
CA ARG A 228 15.62 -12.61 20.28
C ARG A 228 14.37 -11.76 20.08
N GLU A 229 13.74 -11.29 21.15
CA GLU A 229 12.55 -10.42 21.10
C GLU A 229 12.85 -9.08 20.40
N LEU A 230 14.03 -8.50 20.64
CA LEU A 230 14.52 -7.30 19.96
C LEU A 230 14.77 -7.56 18.46
N LYS A 231 15.36 -8.71 18.11
CA LYS A 231 15.61 -9.08 16.71
C LYS A 231 14.30 -9.35 15.96
N GLN A 232 13.34 -10.02 16.60
CA GLN A 232 12.01 -10.23 16.06
C GLN A 232 11.27 -8.90 15.87
N SER A 233 11.23 -8.03 16.90
CA SER A 233 10.63 -6.70 16.80
C SER A 233 11.27 -5.81 15.72
N LYS A 234 12.58 -5.96 15.47
CA LYS A 234 13.26 -5.27 14.35
C LYS A 234 12.83 -5.82 12.99
N ASN A 235 12.76 -7.14 12.84
CA ASN A 235 12.29 -7.77 11.61
C ASN A 235 10.83 -7.38 11.32
N ASP A 236 9.96 -7.39 12.35
CA ASP A 236 8.56 -6.97 12.25
C ASP A 236 8.45 -5.48 11.87
N LEU A 237 9.31 -4.61 12.44
CA LEU A 237 9.37 -3.20 12.07
C LEU A 237 9.86 -2.99 10.64
N GLU A 238 10.90 -3.72 10.18
CA GLU A 238 11.39 -3.67 8.80
C GLU A 238 10.33 -4.17 7.81
N GLN A 239 9.62 -5.26 8.15
CA GLN A 239 8.49 -5.76 7.36
C GLN A 239 7.35 -4.74 7.30
N LYS A 240 6.93 -4.15 8.43
CA LYS A 240 5.89 -3.11 8.42
C LYS A 240 6.34 -1.85 7.68
N THR A 241 7.63 -1.51 7.73
CA THR A 241 8.19 -0.38 6.96
C THR A 241 8.21 -0.66 5.46
N SER A 242 8.47 -1.91 5.03
CA SER A 242 8.44 -2.30 3.62
C SER A 242 7.00 -2.40 3.09
N GLU A 243 6.06 -2.93 3.88
CA GLU A 243 4.62 -2.91 3.60
C GLU A 243 4.12 -1.46 3.43
N VAL A 244 4.46 -0.55 4.36
CA VAL A 244 4.10 0.88 4.25
C VAL A 244 4.69 1.53 3.00
N LYS A 245 5.95 1.23 2.62
CA LYS A 245 6.52 1.71 1.34
C LYS A 245 5.77 1.17 0.13
N THR A 246 5.38 -0.10 0.15
CA THR A 246 4.62 -0.73 -0.93
C THR A 246 3.24 -0.11 -1.08
N MET A 247 2.53 0.09 0.03
CA MET A 247 1.21 0.74 0.06
C MET A 247 1.29 2.21 -0.36
N ALA A 248 2.33 2.95 0.05
CA ALA A 248 2.56 4.32 -0.42
C ALA A 248 2.84 4.38 -1.93
N GLY A 249 3.60 3.42 -2.47
CA GLY A 249 3.83 3.29 -3.90
C GLY A 249 2.55 2.95 -4.69
N GLN A 250 1.68 2.10 -4.15
CA GLN A 250 0.37 1.80 -4.74
C GLN A 250 -0.55 3.03 -4.69
N ALA A 251 -0.61 3.74 -3.56
CA ALA A 251 -1.39 4.98 -3.42
C ALA A 251 -0.94 6.07 -4.41
N GLN A 252 0.37 6.19 -4.66
CA GLN A 252 0.88 7.10 -5.69
C GLN A 252 0.48 6.68 -7.10
N ARG A 253 0.57 5.38 -7.44
CA ARG A 253 0.08 4.87 -8.74
C ARG A 253 -1.40 5.14 -8.94
N TYR A 254 -2.24 4.91 -7.93
CA TYR A 254 -3.67 5.24 -8.02
C TYR A 254 -3.92 6.74 -8.19
N LYS A 255 -3.11 7.63 -7.58
CA LYS A 255 -3.15 9.07 -7.86
C LYS A 255 -2.80 9.39 -9.32
N ASP A 256 -1.73 8.80 -9.83
CA ASP A 256 -1.27 9.04 -11.21
C ASP A 256 -2.29 8.50 -12.24
N ASP A 257 -2.96 7.39 -11.94
CA ASP A 257 -4.00 6.80 -12.78
C ASP A 257 -5.33 7.58 -12.69
N ILE A 258 -5.70 8.11 -11.51
CA ILE A 258 -6.82 9.07 -11.38
C ILE A 258 -6.55 10.30 -12.24
N ALA A 259 -5.34 10.89 -12.16
CA ALA A 259 -5.00 12.06 -12.97
C ALA A 259 -5.03 11.79 -14.50
N LYS A 260 -4.66 10.58 -14.93
CA LYS A 260 -4.84 10.15 -16.34
C LYS A 260 -6.31 10.02 -16.71
N LEU A 261 -7.12 9.38 -15.86
CA LEU A 261 -8.55 9.20 -16.10
C LEU A 261 -9.30 10.54 -16.11
N GLU A 262 -8.93 11.50 -15.25
CA GLU A 262 -9.47 12.86 -15.26
C GLU A 262 -9.13 13.60 -16.56
N ASN A 263 -7.89 13.48 -17.06
CA ASN A 263 -7.51 14.04 -18.37
C ASN A 263 -8.25 13.36 -19.53
N GLN A 264 -8.36 12.03 -19.54
CA GLN A 264 -9.14 11.30 -20.54
C GLN A 264 -10.63 11.68 -20.51
N LEU A 265 -11.22 11.87 -19.32
CA LEU A 265 -12.60 12.34 -19.17
C LEU A 265 -12.76 13.77 -19.72
N LYS A 266 -11.74 14.63 -19.54
CA LYS A 266 -11.73 16.00 -20.06
C LYS A 266 -11.61 16.03 -21.59
N GLU A 267 -10.74 15.19 -22.17
CA GLU A 267 -10.63 15.01 -23.62
C GLU A 267 -11.92 14.44 -24.22
N GLN A 268 -12.52 13.41 -23.59
CA GLN A 268 -13.81 12.85 -24.01
C GLN A 268 -14.94 13.88 -23.93
N LYS A 269 -14.99 14.75 -22.91
CA LYS A 269 -15.95 15.86 -22.85
C LYS A 269 -15.76 16.86 -23.99
N ILE A 270 -14.52 17.25 -24.29
CA ILE A 270 -14.22 18.16 -25.42
C ILE A 270 -14.61 17.50 -26.76
N LEU A 271 -14.35 16.20 -26.92
CA LEU A 271 -14.75 15.44 -28.10
C LEU A 271 -16.28 15.37 -28.24
N TYR A 272 -16.99 15.08 -27.13
CA TYR A 272 -18.44 15.02 -27.08
C TYR A 272 -19.10 16.37 -27.38
N GLU A 273 -18.60 17.48 -26.80
CA GLU A 273 -19.08 18.82 -27.18
C GLU A 273 -18.85 19.13 -28.66
N ARG A 274 -17.77 18.61 -29.24
CA ARG A 274 -17.44 18.83 -30.66
C ARG A 274 -18.37 18.03 -31.57
N THR A 275 -18.55 16.73 -31.31
CA THR A 275 -19.50 15.89 -32.05
C THR A 275 -20.95 16.34 -31.85
N GLN A 276 -21.32 16.86 -30.68
CA GLN A 276 -22.65 17.45 -30.47
C GLN A 276 -22.85 18.70 -31.33
N ARG A 277 -21.88 19.64 -31.37
CA ARG A 277 -21.93 20.79 -32.30
C ARG A 277 -21.99 20.35 -33.77
N ASP A 278 -21.19 19.36 -34.16
CA ASP A 278 -21.22 18.82 -35.53
C ASP A 278 -22.57 18.17 -35.86
N THR A 279 -23.22 17.53 -34.88
CA THR A 279 -24.57 16.95 -34.99
C THR A 279 -25.64 18.04 -35.11
N ASP A 280 -25.53 19.14 -34.37
CA ASP A 280 -26.44 20.30 -34.47
C ASP A 280 -26.30 21.00 -35.84
N ILE A 281 -25.08 21.10 -36.36
CA ILE A 281 -24.78 21.60 -37.72
C ILE A 281 -25.34 20.65 -38.79
N LEU A 282 -25.20 19.33 -38.61
CA LEU A 282 -25.77 18.34 -39.52
C LEU A 282 -27.30 18.35 -39.49
N ASN A 283 -27.91 18.46 -38.30
CA ASN A 283 -29.37 18.57 -38.15
C ASN A 283 -29.91 19.83 -38.82
N THR A 284 -29.33 21.01 -38.54
CA THR A 284 -29.76 22.25 -39.22
C THR A 284 -29.58 22.20 -40.73
N ARG A 285 -28.56 21.50 -41.23
CA ARG A 285 -28.36 21.25 -42.66
C ARG A 285 -29.38 20.26 -43.23
N LEU A 286 -29.73 19.21 -42.49
CA LEU A 286 -30.77 18.24 -42.84
C LEU A 286 -32.13 18.92 -42.94
N THR A 287 -32.55 19.70 -41.93
CA THR A 287 -33.82 20.44 -41.95
C THR A 287 -33.91 21.37 -43.14
N LYS A 288 -32.78 22.00 -43.53
CA LYS A 288 -32.72 22.90 -44.67
C LYS A 288 -32.84 22.17 -46.01
N LEU A 289 -32.12 21.05 -46.18
CA LEU A 289 -32.29 20.16 -47.35
C LEU A 289 -33.70 19.58 -47.44
N GLN A 290 -34.36 19.34 -46.31
CA GLN A 290 -35.72 18.82 -46.25
C GLN A 290 -36.74 19.90 -46.65
N GLN A 291 -36.57 21.14 -46.19
CA GLN A 291 -37.33 22.29 -46.69
C GLN A 291 -37.11 22.55 -48.18
N ASP A 292 -35.86 22.48 -48.65
CA ASP A 292 -35.54 22.62 -50.08
C ASP A 292 -36.19 21.49 -50.91
N PHE A 293 -36.22 20.26 -50.41
CA PHE A 293 -36.87 19.12 -51.05
C PHE A 293 -38.40 19.26 -51.09
N ASP A 294 -39.03 19.64 -49.99
CA ASP A 294 -40.47 19.91 -49.92
C ASP A 294 -40.86 21.06 -50.87
N GLN A 295 -40.03 22.10 -50.97
CA GLN A 295 -40.23 23.20 -51.93
C GLN A 295 -40.10 22.73 -53.39
N GLN A 296 -39.18 21.80 -53.70
CA GLN A 296 -39.09 21.20 -55.04
C GLN A 296 -40.25 20.26 -55.35
N LEU A 297 -40.81 19.54 -54.36
CA LEU A 297 -42.05 18.78 -54.52
C LEU A 297 -43.22 19.69 -54.91
N VAL A 298 -43.41 20.80 -54.18
CA VAL A 298 -44.44 21.80 -54.51
C VAL A 298 -44.24 22.40 -55.90
N ASN A 299 -42.99 22.67 -56.31
CA ASN A 299 -42.69 23.14 -57.66
C ASN A 299 -43.01 22.07 -58.73
N CYS A 300 -42.69 20.80 -58.48
CA CYS A 300 -43.03 19.69 -59.37
C CYS A 300 -44.55 19.51 -59.51
N ASP A 301 -45.31 19.58 -58.42
CA ASP A 301 -46.78 19.50 -58.47
C ASP A 301 -47.39 20.69 -59.21
N SER A 302 -46.84 21.90 -59.04
CA SER A 302 -47.23 23.09 -59.81
C SER A 302 -46.98 22.89 -61.31
N LEU A 303 -45.79 22.43 -61.69
CA LEU A 303 -45.43 22.16 -63.09
C LEU A 303 -46.22 20.97 -63.68
N ALA A 304 -46.62 20.00 -62.87
CA ALA A 304 -47.49 18.91 -63.28
C ALA A 304 -48.93 19.41 -63.56
N GLN A 305 -49.47 20.28 -62.71
CA GLN A 305 -50.76 20.94 -62.97
C GLN A 305 -50.71 21.84 -64.20
N GLU A 306 -49.64 22.62 -64.39
CA GLU A 306 -49.46 23.48 -65.56
C GLU A 306 -49.35 22.66 -66.85
N ASN A 307 -48.58 21.55 -66.85
CA ASN A 307 -48.56 20.61 -67.96
C ASN A 307 -49.92 19.96 -68.23
N GLN A 308 -50.69 19.61 -67.19
CA GLN A 308 -52.04 19.06 -67.36
C GLN A 308 -53.01 20.10 -67.94
N GLN A 309 -52.89 21.38 -67.58
CA GLN A 309 -53.64 22.48 -68.20
C GLN A 309 -53.24 22.65 -69.68
N LYS A 310 -51.93 22.68 -69.99
CA LYS A 310 -51.41 22.75 -71.37
C LYS A 310 -51.85 21.58 -72.23
N PHE A 311 -51.90 20.37 -71.66
CA PHE A 311 -52.42 19.18 -72.33
C PHE A 311 -53.91 19.31 -72.66
N ASN A 312 -54.72 19.83 -71.72
CA ASN A 312 -56.14 20.08 -71.96
C ASN A 312 -56.36 21.20 -73.03
N GLU A 313 -55.55 22.27 -73.02
CA GLU A 313 -55.56 23.30 -74.06
C GLU A 313 -55.21 22.73 -75.44
N LEU A 314 -54.15 21.90 -75.52
CA LEU A 314 -53.75 21.23 -76.75
C LEU A 314 -54.84 20.30 -77.28
N LYS A 315 -55.49 19.53 -76.41
CA LYS A 315 -56.58 18.63 -76.79
C LYS A 315 -57.78 19.40 -77.38
N LEU A 316 -58.18 20.51 -76.75
CA LEU A 316 -59.22 21.40 -77.30
C LEU A 316 -58.83 21.95 -78.68
N LYS A 317 -57.54 22.28 -78.88
CA LYS A 317 -57.03 22.73 -80.19
C LYS A 317 -56.95 21.61 -81.23
N GLU A 318 -56.64 20.37 -80.84
CA GLU A 318 -56.74 19.20 -81.72
C GLU A 318 -58.19 18.92 -82.14
N ASP A 319 -59.14 19.03 -81.23
CA ASP A 319 -60.57 18.89 -81.52
C ASP A 319 -61.08 20.01 -82.46
N GLU A 320 -60.68 21.26 -82.25
CA GLU A 320 -60.92 22.37 -83.21
C GLU A 320 -60.30 22.09 -84.59
N ILE A 321 -59.04 21.62 -84.65
CA ILE A 321 -58.36 21.27 -85.91
C ILE A 321 -59.09 20.10 -86.61
N ASN A 322 -59.58 19.12 -85.87
CA ASN A 322 -60.32 17.99 -86.43
C ASN A 322 -61.69 18.42 -86.96
N GLN A 323 -62.37 19.36 -86.28
CA GLN A 323 -63.60 19.97 -86.78
C GLN A 323 -63.35 20.75 -88.09
N LEU A 324 -62.31 21.59 -88.11
CA LEU A 324 -61.89 22.33 -89.32
C LEU A 324 -61.49 21.41 -90.48
N LYS A 325 -60.85 20.27 -90.21
CA LYS A 325 -60.57 19.23 -91.22
C LYS A 325 -61.85 18.61 -91.79
N GLN A 326 -62.86 18.33 -90.95
CA GLN A 326 -64.15 17.82 -91.41
C GLN A 326 -64.89 18.84 -92.28
N ASP A 327 -64.90 20.11 -91.88
CA ASP A 327 -65.52 21.18 -92.68
C ASP A 327 -64.76 21.42 -93.99
N THR A 328 -63.43 21.34 -93.98
CA THR A 328 -62.60 21.39 -95.20
C THR A 328 -62.91 20.22 -96.14
N LEU A 329 -63.10 19.00 -95.61
CA LEU A 329 -63.50 17.83 -96.40
C LEU A 329 -64.91 18.03 -97.00
N ARG A 330 -65.84 18.61 -96.24
CA ARG A 330 -67.21 18.91 -96.67
C ARG A 330 -67.24 19.95 -97.79
N LEU A 331 -66.48 21.04 -97.63
CA LEU A 331 -66.29 22.07 -98.66
C LEU A 331 -65.59 21.51 -99.92
N THR A 332 -64.61 20.62 -99.77
CA THR A 332 -63.93 19.97 -100.90
C THR A 332 -64.88 19.09 -101.71
N LYS A 333 -65.70 18.27 -101.05
CA LYS A 333 -66.77 17.48 -101.72
C LYS A 333 -67.80 18.38 -102.43
N MET A 334 -68.14 19.53 -101.84
CA MET A 334 -69.03 20.50 -102.47
C MET A 334 -68.37 21.15 -103.71
N ARG A 335 -67.09 21.49 -103.63
CA ARG A 335 -66.28 21.97 -104.77
C ARG A 335 -66.24 20.95 -105.90
N GLU A 336 -65.95 19.68 -105.61
CA GLU A 336 -65.94 18.60 -106.62
C GLU A 336 -67.31 18.39 -107.29
N THR A 337 -68.39 18.59 -106.55
CA THR A 337 -69.75 18.48 -107.08
C THR A 337 -70.07 19.64 -108.03
N ILE A 338 -69.66 20.86 -107.68
CA ILE A 338 -69.75 22.04 -108.56
C ILE A 338 -68.85 21.88 -109.79
N GLN A 339 -67.63 21.36 -109.61
CA GLN A 339 -66.65 21.15 -110.68
C GLN A 339 -67.10 20.07 -111.68
N ARG A 340 -67.84 19.04 -111.22
CA ARG A 340 -68.54 18.08 -112.10
C ARG A 340 -69.69 18.71 -112.90
N LYS A 341 -70.46 19.64 -112.29
CA LYS A 341 -71.48 20.42 -112.99
C LYS A 341 -70.89 21.40 -114.01
N LEU A 342 -69.73 21.98 -113.70
CA LEU A 342 -69.01 22.86 -114.63
C LEU A 342 -68.57 22.10 -115.88
N ARG A 343 -67.95 20.91 -115.72
CA ARG A 343 -67.56 20.07 -116.85
C ARG A 343 -68.73 19.67 -117.75
N THR A 344 -69.89 19.33 -117.17
CA THR A 344 -71.07 18.99 -117.99
C THR A 344 -71.59 20.18 -118.82
N VAL A 345 -71.36 21.42 -118.38
CA VAL A 345 -71.65 22.63 -119.16
C VAL A 345 -70.55 22.93 -120.19
N GLU A 346 -69.28 22.64 -119.87
CA GLU A 346 -68.16 22.76 -120.81
C GLU A 346 -68.27 21.74 -121.96
N ASP A 347 -68.68 20.49 -121.68
CA ASP A 347 -68.93 19.45 -122.68
C ASP A 347 -70.10 19.85 -123.61
N GLN A 348 -71.21 20.34 -123.04
CA GLN A 348 -72.35 20.87 -123.81
C GLN A 348 -71.97 22.08 -124.68
N LYS A 349 -71.03 22.92 -124.24
CA LYS A 349 -70.48 24.01 -125.06
C LYS A 349 -69.70 23.44 -126.25
N GLY A 350 -68.86 22.42 -126.03
CA GLY A 350 -68.10 21.73 -127.07
C GLY A 350 -68.97 21.21 -128.21
N ASP A 351 -70.08 20.54 -127.89
CA ASP A 351 -71.04 20.03 -128.88
C ASP A 351 -71.62 21.16 -129.76
N THR A 352 -72.00 22.30 -129.16
CA THR A 352 -72.47 23.47 -129.94
C THR A 352 -71.38 24.14 -130.78
N GLU A 353 -70.12 24.04 -130.37
CA GLU A 353 -68.98 24.59 -131.11
C GLU A 353 -68.62 23.69 -132.32
N GLN A 354 -68.83 22.38 -132.22
CA GLN A 354 -68.67 21.41 -133.32
C GLN A 354 -69.77 21.55 -134.39
N GLN A 355 -71.02 21.85 -133.99
CA GLN A 355 -72.12 22.18 -134.91
C GLN A 355 -71.86 23.46 -135.71
N LYS A 356 -71.10 24.42 -135.14
CA LYS A 356 -70.71 25.67 -135.78
C LYS A 356 -69.63 25.48 -136.85
N GLU A 357 -68.74 24.50 -136.72
CA GLU A 357 -67.75 24.17 -137.77
C GLU A 357 -68.38 23.42 -138.95
N THR A 358 -69.31 22.51 -138.70
CA THR A 358 -70.02 21.77 -139.77
C THR A 358 -70.91 22.67 -140.63
N LEU A 359 -71.48 23.74 -140.09
CA LEU A 359 -72.19 24.75 -140.88
C LEU A 359 -71.25 25.66 -141.70
N LYS A 360 -69.99 25.85 -141.29
CA LYS A 360 -69.00 26.61 -142.08
C LYS A 360 -68.51 25.87 -143.32
N SER A 361 -68.31 24.55 -143.24
CA SER A 361 -67.84 23.77 -144.38
C SER A 361 -68.89 23.62 -145.49
N GLN A 362 -70.17 23.71 -145.17
CA GLN A 362 -71.27 23.67 -146.13
C GLN A 362 -71.38 24.97 -146.98
N ILE A 363 -70.96 26.12 -146.45
CA ILE A 363 -71.02 27.41 -147.17
C ILE A 363 -69.99 27.45 -148.32
N ILE A 364 -68.77 26.95 -148.09
CA ILE A 364 -67.65 26.98 -149.06
C ILE A 364 -67.94 26.11 -150.30
N ALA A 365 -68.82 25.12 -150.19
CA ALA A 365 -69.20 24.27 -151.32
C ALA A 365 -70.14 24.99 -152.32
N LEU A 366 -71.06 25.82 -151.84
CA LEU A 366 -72.09 26.49 -152.65
C LEU A 366 -71.57 27.72 -153.41
N GLU A 367 -70.49 28.34 -152.94
CA GLU A 367 -69.88 29.51 -153.60
C GLU A 367 -69.16 29.17 -154.91
N ARG A 368 -68.82 27.89 -155.16
CA ARG A 368 -68.08 27.46 -156.37
C ARG A 368 -68.95 27.04 -157.57
N GLU A 369 -70.25 26.80 -157.39
CA GLU A 369 -71.14 26.40 -158.50
C GLU A 369 -71.73 27.59 -159.29
N ILE A 370 -71.66 28.81 -158.75
CA ILE A 370 -72.34 29.99 -159.34
C ILE A 370 -71.52 30.66 -160.46
N GLU A 371 -70.19 30.55 -160.46
CA GLU A 371 -69.32 31.31 -161.38
C GLU A 371 -69.25 30.68 -162.79
N SER A 372 -69.40 29.37 -162.94
CA SER A 372 -69.23 28.67 -164.22
C SER A 372 -70.39 28.86 -165.22
N SER A 373 -71.55 29.37 -164.76
CA SER A 373 -72.79 29.40 -165.55
C SER A 373 -72.96 30.67 -166.42
N LYS A 374 -72.10 31.69 -166.28
CA LYS A 374 -72.45 33.07 -166.70
C LYS A 374 -71.91 33.61 -168.03
N LYS A 375 -71.02 32.93 -168.77
CA LYS A 375 -70.38 33.52 -169.98
C LYS A 375 -70.39 32.71 -171.28
N GLN A 376 -71.14 31.62 -171.36
CA GLN A 376 -71.36 30.85 -172.61
C GLN A 376 -72.38 31.52 -173.57
N ALA A 377 -72.72 32.81 -173.38
CA ALA A 377 -73.90 33.44 -173.99
C ALA A 377 -73.62 34.51 -175.08
N GLU A 378 -72.35 34.82 -175.41
CA GLU A 378 -72.00 35.96 -176.28
C GLU A 378 -71.49 35.61 -177.70
N MET A 379 -71.39 34.33 -178.08
CA MET A 379 -70.72 33.94 -179.35
C MET A 379 -71.53 34.17 -180.66
N ASP A 380 -72.86 34.12 -180.64
CA ASP A 380 -73.63 33.79 -181.86
C ASP A 380 -74.53 34.93 -182.41
N ARG A 381 -73.96 36.05 -182.91
CA ARG A 381 -74.80 37.11 -183.51
C ARG A 381 -74.35 37.81 -184.81
N LYS A 382 -73.34 37.37 -185.57
CA LYS A 382 -73.12 37.89 -186.95
C LYS A 382 -72.27 36.99 -187.85
N ALA A 383 -72.85 36.55 -188.97
CA ALA A 383 -72.26 35.58 -189.91
C ALA A 383 -72.75 35.73 -191.37
N ILE A 384 -73.15 36.93 -191.82
CA ILE A 384 -73.81 37.16 -193.13
C ILE A 384 -73.27 38.45 -193.78
N ASP A 385 -73.26 38.49 -195.13
CA ASP A 385 -72.69 39.51 -196.05
C ASP A 385 -71.14 39.49 -196.13
N ASP A 386 -70.42 39.00 -197.16
CA ASP A 386 -70.71 38.97 -198.59
C ASP A 386 -69.99 37.83 -199.36
N LEU A 387 -70.77 37.13 -200.18
CA LEU A 387 -70.32 36.15 -201.17
C LEU A 387 -70.26 36.77 -202.60
N VAL A 388 -69.46 36.15 -203.48
CA VAL A 388 -69.78 35.99 -204.93
C VAL A 388 -69.64 37.20 -205.88
N ARG A 389 -68.40 37.55 -206.27
CA ARG A 389 -68.09 38.05 -207.64
C ARG A 389 -66.75 37.52 -208.18
N GLU A 390 -66.68 37.42 -209.52
CA GLU A 390 -65.50 37.16 -210.36
C GLU A 390 -65.02 35.70 -210.53
N ARG A 391 -65.99 34.84 -210.86
CA ARG A 391 -65.84 33.46 -211.35
C ARG A 391 -65.39 33.34 -212.83
N ASP A 392 -65.65 34.34 -213.68
CA ASP A 392 -66.06 34.06 -215.07
C ASP A 392 -65.08 34.32 -216.23
N ILE A 393 -63.86 34.87 -216.05
CA ILE A 393 -63.03 35.25 -217.21
C ILE A 393 -62.21 34.08 -217.80
N LEU A 394 -62.96 33.11 -218.32
CA LEU A 394 -62.89 32.62 -219.71
C LEU A 394 -61.48 32.40 -220.31
N ASN A 395 -61.01 31.16 -220.25
CA ASN A 395 -61.19 30.16 -221.33
C ASN A 395 -61.01 30.58 -222.81
N LYS A 396 -60.31 31.68 -223.14
CA LYS A 396 -60.27 32.23 -224.53
C LYS A 396 -58.91 32.15 -225.24
N ASN A 397 -57.84 31.71 -224.56
CA ASN A 397 -56.46 31.86 -225.05
C ASN A 397 -55.83 30.60 -225.71
N LEU A 398 -56.65 29.62 -226.09
CA LEU A 398 -56.20 28.39 -226.78
C LEU A 398 -55.43 28.65 -228.10
N LEU A 399 -55.66 29.80 -228.75
CA LEU A 399 -55.20 30.08 -230.12
C LEU A 399 -53.97 31.02 -230.26
N LYS A 400 -53.33 31.43 -229.16
CA LYS A 400 -52.12 32.32 -229.22
C LYS A 400 -50.84 31.72 -228.63
N ALA A 401 -50.91 30.60 -227.92
CA ALA A 401 -49.81 30.15 -227.05
C ALA A 401 -48.73 29.28 -227.72
N ALA A 402 -48.76 29.06 -229.04
CA ALA A 402 -47.62 28.46 -229.76
C ALA A 402 -46.32 29.29 -229.63
N SER A 403 -46.43 30.59 -229.31
CA SER A 403 -45.30 31.45 -228.94
C SER A 403 -44.93 31.41 -227.44
N ALA A 404 -45.75 30.79 -226.59
CA ALA A 404 -45.51 30.71 -225.14
C ALA A 404 -44.66 29.49 -224.75
N THR A 405 -44.68 28.42 -225.54
CA THR A 405 -43.92 27.19 -225.28
C THR A 405 -42.42 27.45 -225.11
N GLN A 406 -41.88 28.43 -225.86
CA GLN A 406 -40.47 28.84 -225.73
C GLN A 406 -40.14 29.59 -224.43
N LYS A 407 -41.12 30.22 -223.78
CA LYS A 407 -40.95 30.83 -222.44
C LYS A 407 -41.00 29.78 -221.33
N GLN A 408 -41.81 28.73 -221.48
CA GLN A 408 -41.95 27.69 -220.46
C GLN A 408 -40.64 26.91 -220.21
N LEU A 409 -39.82 26.71 -221.25
CA LEU A 409 -38.52 26.03 -221.14
C LEU A 409 -37.53 26.77 -220.20
N ASN A 410 -37.61 28.10 -220.12
CA ASN A 410 -36.77 28.89 -219.23
C ASN A 410 -37.26 28.86 -217.78
N LEU A 411 -38.56 28.65 -217.55
CA LEU A 411 -39.14 28.56 -216.19
C LEU A 411 -38.76 27.24 -215.49
N VAL A 412 -38.71 26.13 -216.24
CA VAL A 412 -38.33 24.81 -215.71
C VAL A 412 -36.91 24.83 -215.11
N LYS A 413 -35.95 25.48 -215.78
CA LYS A 413 -34.57 25.64 -215.28
C LYS A 413 -34.49 26.44 -213.97
N LEU A 414 -35.39 27.39 -213.74
CA LEU A 414 -35.46 28.14 -212.49
C LEU A 414 -35.99 27.27 -211.34
N HIS A 415 -37.00 26.44 -211.60
CA HIS A 415 -37.58 25.54 -210.60
C HIS A 415 -36.63 24.40 -210.20
N GLU A 416 -35.81 23.87 -211.12
CA GLU A 416 -34.76 22.89 -210.77
C GLU A 416 -33.72 23.46 -209.77
N GLN A 417 -33.34 24.73 -209.95
CA GLN A 417 -32.43 25.41 -209.02
C GLN A 417 -33.09 25.62 -207.64
N SER A 418 -34.37 26.00 -207.61
CA SER A 418 -35.11 26.18 -206.35
C SER A 418 -35.32 24.86 -205.59
N LYS A 419 -35.48 23.73 -206.30
CA LYS A 419 -35.61 22.40 -205.69
C LYS A 419 -34.34 22.00 -204.94
N LYS A 420 -33.16 22.22 -205.53
CA LYS A 420 -31.86 21.93 -204.89
C LYS A 420 -31.67 22.67 -203.56
N ASN A 421 -32.08 23.93 -203.48
CA ASN A 421 -31.98 24.72 -202.24
C ASN A 421 -32.85 24.12 -201.12
N LEU A 422 -34.09 23.70 -201.43
CA LEU A 422 -35.01 23.08 -200.46
C LEU A 422 -34.53 21.70 -200.01
N GLU A 423 -33.92 20.91 -200.90
CA GLU A 423 -33.32 19.62 -200.52
C GLU A 423 -32.14 19.78 -199.55
N GLN A 424 -31.36 20.86 -199.68
CA GLN A 424 -30.28 21.21 -198.75
C GLN A 424 -30.82 21.62 -197.35
N GLU A 425 -31.89 22.42 -197.29
CA GLU A 425 -32.52 22.81 -196.01
C GLU A 425 -33.08 21.61 -195.25
N ILE A 426 -33.74 20.68 -195.93
CA ILE A 426 -34.29 19.45 -195.33
C ILE A 426 -33.17 18.56 -194.74
N ALA A 427 -31.99 18.53 -195.36
CA ALA A 427 -30.83 17.82 -194.81
C ALA A 427 -30.35 18.46 -193.49
N ASN A 428 -30.21 19.78 -193.44
CA ASN A 428 -29.79 20.51 -192.25
C ASN A 428 -30.76 20.28 -191.07
N TYR A 429 -32.07 20.33 -191.30
CA TYR A 429 -33.07 20.07 -190.25
C TYR A 429 -33.03 18.63 -189.71
N LYS A 430 -32.66 17.64 -190.54
CA LYS A 430 -32.48 16.25 -190.09
C LYS A 430 -31.29 16.09 -189.16
N GLU A 431 -30.16 16.73 -189.44
CA GLU A 431 -29.00 16.69 -188.54
C GLU A 431 -29.32 17.32 -187.18
N GLU A 432 -30.01 18.46 -187.16
CA GLU A 432 -30.32 19.17 -185.91
C GLU A 432 -31.30 18.39 -185.03
N ALA A 433 -32.32 17.76 -185.62
CA ALA A 433 -33.21 16.83 -184.92
C ALA A 433 -32.45 15.63 -184.32
N GLN A 434 -31.38 15.17 -184.98
CA GLN A 434 -30.55 14.06 -184.50
C GLN A 434 -29.61 14.49 -183.35
N LYS A 435 -29.15 15.76 -183.32
CA LYS A 435 -28.44 16.33 -182.16
C LYS A 435 -29.36 16.43 -180.94
N GLN A 436 -30.57 16.98 -181.08
CA GLN A 436 -31.48 17.15 -179.94
C GLN A 436 -31.86 15.82 -179.28
N ARG A 437 -32.05 14.74 -180.05
CA ARG A 437 -32.29 13.39 -179.50
C ARG A 437 -31.15 12.87 -178.62
N LYS A 438 -29.89 13.20 -178.93
CA LYS A 438 -28.74 12.81 -178.10
C LYS A 438 -28.72 13.56 -176.77
N ILE A 439 -29.07 14.85 -176.78
CA ILE A 439 -29.14 15.68 -175.57
C ILE A 439 -30.22 15.17 -174.62
N ILE A 440 -31.42 14.85 -175.14
CA ILE A 440 -32.53 14.32 -174.33
C ILE A 440 -32.13 13.02 -173.61
N TYR A 441 -31.55 12.06 -174.32
CA TYR A 441 -31.09 10.79 -173.74
C TYR A 441 -30.02 10.97 -172.64
N GLN A 442 -29.18 12.00 -172.76
CA GLN A 442 -28.18 12.33 -171.72
C GLN A 442 -28.85 12.85 -170.45
N LEU A 443 -29.82 13.77 -170.57
CA LEU A 443 -30.56 14.34 -169.45
C LEU A 443 -31.44 13.30 -168.73
N GLU A 444 -32.05 12.36 -169.46
CA GLU A 444 -32.80 11.25 -168.86
C GLU A 444 -31.91 10.35 -167.99
N LYS A 445 -30.69 10.07 -168.46
CA LYS A 445 -29.71 9.27 -167.70
C LYS A 445 -29.20 9.99 -166.45
N GLU A 446 -29.08 11.31 -166.49
CA GLU A 446 -28.72 12.12 -165.31
C GLU A 446 -29.85 12.16 -164.27
N ARG A 447 -31.12 12.32 -164.70
CA ARG A 447 -32.29 12.22 -163.82
C ARG A 447 -32.30 10.90 -163.03
N ASP A 448 -32.15 9.78 -163.72
CA ASP A 448 -32.24 8.45 -163.09
C ASP A 448 -31.08 8.19 -162.13
N ARG A 449 -29.91 8.78 -162.40
CA ARG A 449 -28.78 8.76 -161.45
C ARG A 449 -29.10 9.51 -160.15
N TYR A 450 -29.65 10.72 -160.24
CA TYR A 450 -30.00 11.52 -159.06
C TYR A 450 -31.14 10.91 -158.23
N ILE A 451 -32.11 10.23 -158.87
CA ILE A 451 -33.17 9.50 -158.16
C ILE A 451 -32.57 8.37 -157.29
N ASN A 452 -31.63 7.60 -157.84
CA ASN A 452 -30.96 6.53 -157.10
C ASN A 452 -30.08 7.07 -155.96
N GLU A 453 -29.30 8.12 -156.21
CA GLU A 453 -28.47 8.77 -155.17
C GLU A 453 -29.33 9.34 -154.01
N ALA A 454 -30.51 9.90 -154.30
CA ALA A 454 -31.45 10.38 -153.27
C ALA A 454 -32.07 9.22 -152.46
N SER A 455 -32.37 8.09 -153.10
CA SER A 455 -32.87 6.88 -152.42
C SER A 455 -31.83 6.30 -151.45
N ASP A 456 -30.58 6.12 -151.91
CA ASP A 456 -29.48 5.60 -151.09
C ASP A 456 -29.17 6.51 -149.88
N LEU A 457 -29.22 7.83 -150.07
CA LEU A 457 -29.04 8.78 -148.96
C LEU A 457 -30.19 8.71 -147.95
N THR A 458 -31.43 8.55 -148.42
CA THR A 458 -32.61 8.41 -147.54
C THR A 458 -32.52 7.14 -146.69
N GLN A 459 -32.09 6.02 -147.28
CA GLN A 459 -31.88 4.76 -146.55
C GLN A 459 -30.79 4.88 -145.47
N LYS A 460 -29.67 5.57 -145.77
CA LYS A 460 -28.60 5.82 -144.78
C LYS A 460 -29.07 6.69 -143.60
N VAL A 461 -29.89 7.71 -143.86
CA VAL A 461 -30.47 8.55 -142.78
C VAL A 461 -31.34 7.71 -141.85
N LEU A 462 -32.22 6.86 -142.39
CA LEU A 462 -33.07 5.97 -141.58
C LEU A 462 -32.23 5.00 -140.73
N GLN A 463 -31.17 4.43 -141.29
CA GLN A 463 -30.29 3.51 -140.55
C GLN A 463 -29.54 4.23 -139.41
N HIS A 464 -29.02 5.43 -139.65
CA HIS A 464 -28.39 6.23 -138.59
C HIS A 464 -29.37 6.71 -137.51
N MET A 465 -30.63 6.98 -137.85
CA MET A 465 -31.65 7.27 -136.83
C MET A 465 -31.90 6.07 -135.90
N GLU A 466 -31.86 4.84 -136.43
CA GLU A 466 -32.03 3.64 -135.61
C GLU A 466 -30.80 3.37 -134.74
N ASP A 467 -29.58 3.57 -135.28
CA ASP A 467 -28.34 3.53 -134.49
C ASP A 467 -28.37 4.52 -133.31
N VAL A 468 -28.88 5.74 -133.53
CA VAL A 468 -29.03 6.75 -132.46
C VAL A 468 -29.97 6.27 -131.36
N LYS A 469 -31.16 5.72 -131.69
CA LYS A 469 -32.08 5.16 -130.67
C LYS A 469 -31.43 4.04 -129.86
N VAL A 470 -30.69 3.14 -130.51
CA VAL A 470 -29.97 2.05 -129.83
C VAL A 470 -28.92 2.62 -128.85
N ARG A 471 -28.20 3.69 -129.25
CA ARG A 471 -27.25 4.37 -128.37
C ARG A 471 -27.93 5.11 -127.21
N GLU A 472 -29.07 5.76 -127.44
CA GLU A 472 -29.85 6.41 -126.38
C GLU A 472 -30.37 5.40 -125.35
N MET A 473 -30.85 4.24 -125.79
CA MET A 473 -31.29 3.15 -124.91
C MET A 473 -30.12 2.59 -124.09
N GLN A 474 -28.94 2.40 -124.70
CA GLN A 474 -27.72 2.03 -123.96
C GLN A 474 -27.32 3.09 -122.92
N ILE A 475 -27.39 4.38 -123.25
CA ILE A 475 -27.10 5.48 -122.32
C ILE A 475 -28.08 5.47 -121.13
N PHE A 476 -29.36 5.18 -121.37
CA PHE A 476 -30.36 5.03 -120.31
C PHE A 476 -30.03 3.86 -119.37
N ASP A 477 -29.71 2.68 -119.92
CA ASP A 477 -29.32 1.51 -119.14
C ASP A 477 -28.03 1.74 -118.33
N TYR A 478 -27.04 2.44 -118.90
CA TYR A 478 -25.83 2.80 -118.15
C TYR A 478 -26.10 3.82 -117.05
N LYS A 479 -26.94 4.84 -117.28
CA LYS A 479 -27.37 5.78 -116.23
C LYS A 479 -28.09 5.06 -115.09
N LYS A 480 -28.98 4.11 -115.41
CA LYS A 480 -29.66 3.27 -114.41
C LYS A 480 -28.66 2.44 -113.60
N LYS A 481 -27.71 1.76 -114.25
CA LYS A 481 -26.65 0.99 -113.58
C LYS A 481 -25.75 1.86 -112.69
N ILE A 482 -25.47 3.11 -113.08
CA ILE A 482 -24.72 4.06 -112.25
C ILE A 482 -25.51 4.42 -111.00
N ALA A 483 -26.80 4.78 -111.12
CA ALA A 483 -27.65 5.09 -109.96
C ALA A 483 -27.82 3.88 -109.00
N GLU A 484 -27.93 2.66 -109.55
CA GLU A 484 -27.93 1.41 -108.77
C GLU A 484 -26.59 1.14 -108.07
N ALA A 485 -25.46 1.54 -108.67
CA ALA A 485 -24.13 1.43 -108.06
C ALA A 485 -23.90 2.49 -106.96
N GLU A 486 -24.33 3.73 -107.19
CA GLU A 486 -24.25 4.83 -106.22
C GLU A 486 -25.10 4.56 -104.97
N THR A 487 -26.32 4.05 -105.15
CA THR A 487 -27.18 3.64 -104.02
C THR A 487 -26.59 2.47 -103.23
N LYS A 488 -26.02 1.46 -103.90
CA LYS A 488 -25.27 0.37 -103.23
C LYS A 488 -24.03 0.87 -102.50
N LEU A 489 -23.25 1.79 -103.10
CA LEU A 489 -22.08 2.39 -102.46
C LEU A 489 -22.47 3.14 -101.18
N LYS A 490 -23.57 3.90 -101.22
CA LYS A 490 -24.06 4.66 -100.07
C LYS A 490 -24.62 3.75 -98.97
N GLN A 491 -25.28 2.64 -99.33
CA GLN A 491 -25.66 1.60 -98.36
C GLN A 491 -24.44 0.95 -97.69
N GLN A 492 -23.39 0.66 -98.45
CA GLN A 492 -22.13 0.09 -97.91
C GLN A 492 -21.37 1.08 -97.03
N GLN A 493 -21.36 2.38 -97.38
CA GLN A 493 -20.80 3.44 -96.52
C GLN A 493 -21.54 3.51 -95.17
N ASN A 494 -22.87 3.55 -95.19
CA ASN A 494 -23.68 3.57 -93.96
C ASN A 494 -23.45 2.30 -93.10
N LEU A 495 -23.34 1.12 -93.72
CA LEU A 495 -23.02 -0.13 -93.02
C LEU A 495 -21.62 -0.09 -92.40
N TYR A 496 -20.62 0.43 -93.11
CA TYR A 496 -19.26 0.58 -92.58
C TYR A 496 -19.21 1.59 -91.42
N GLU A 497 -19.94 2.71 -91.50
CA GLU A 497 -20.04 3.69 -90.42
C GLU A 497 -20.75 3.11 -89.19
N ALA A 498 -21.82 2.33 -89.38
CA ALA A 498 -22.49 1.60 -88.29
C ALA A 498 -21.53 0.61 -87.61
N VAL A 499 -20.87 -0.28 -88.38
CA VAL A 499 -19.89 -1.24 -87.83
C VAL A 499 -18.72 -0.54 -87.14
N ARG A 500 -18.27 0.62 -87.65
CA ARG A 500 -17.22 1.42 -87.01
C ARG A 500 -17.70 2.06 -85.70
N SER A 501 -18.95 2.50 -85.65
CA SER A 501 -19.59 3.01 -84.43
C SER A 501 -19.73 1.90 -83.39
N ASP A 502 -20.29 0.76 -83.77
CA ASP A 502 -20.44 -0.42 -82.91
C ASP A 502 -19.10 -0.91 -82.37
N ARG A 503 -18.07 -1.01 -83.23
CA ARG A 503 -16.71 -1.37 -82.79
C ARG A 503 -16.15 -0.40 -81.76
N ASN A 504 -16.38 0.92 -81.94
CA ASN A 504 -15.93 1.93 -80.99
C ASN A 504 -16.75 1.87 -79.68
N LEU A 505 -18.05 1.59 -79.75
CA LEU A 505 -18.92 1.38 -78.60
C LEU A 505 -18.48 0.13 -77.80
N TYR A 506 -18.31 -1.01 -78.45
CA TYR A 506 -17.82 -2.22 -77.78
C TYR A 506 -16.40 -2.07 -77.25
N SER A 507 -15.52 -1.34 -77.94
CA SER A 507 -14.18 -1.01 -77.43
C SER A 507 -14.26 -0.14 -76.17
N LYS A 508 -15.20 0.82 -76.11
CA LYS A 508 -15.41 1.66 -74.95
C LYS A 508 -16.00 0.85 -73.78
N ASN A 509 -17.08 0.11 -74.03
CA ASN A 509 -17.74 -0.74 -73.03
C ASN A 509 -16.78 -1.80 -72.47
N LEU A 510 -15.86 -2.34 -73.30
CA LEU A 510 -14.83 -3.27 -72.85
C LEU A 510 -13.84 -2.59 -71.89
N ILE A 511 -13.39 -1.36 -72.19
CA ILE A 511 -12.51 -0.59 -71.30
C ILE A 511 -13.22 -0.26 -69.99
N GLU A 512 -14.46 0.23 -70.04
CA GLU A 512 -15.27 0.54 -68.85
C GLU A 512 -15.48 -0.72 -67.99
N SER A 513 -15.81 -1.86 -68.60
CA SER A 513 -15.90 -3.16 -67.89
C SER A 513 -14.56 -3.60 -67.29
N GLN A 514 -13.44 -3.35 -67.99
CA GLN A 514 -12.11 -3.69 -67.51
C GLN A 514 -11.74 -2.83 -66.29
N ASP A 515 -12.03 -1.54 -66.34
CA ASP A 515 -11.80 -0.58 -65.25
C ASP A 515 -12.67 -0.93 -64.04
N GLU A 516 -13.97 -1.20 -64.22
CA GLU A 516 -14.87 -1.72 -63.18
C GLU A 516 -14.32 -3.01 -62.53
N ILE A 517 -13.83 -3.97 -63.34
CA ILE A 517 -13.19 -5.19 -62.82
C ILE A 517 -11.94 -4.87 -62.00
N THR A 518 -11.12 -3.87 -62.39
CA THR A 518 -9.97 -3.47 -61.56
C THR A 518 -10.37 -2.75 -60.28
N GLU A 519 -11.43 -1.93 -60.31
CA GLU A 519 -11.96 -1.27 -59.13
C GLU A 519 -12.57 -2.29 -58.15
N MET A 520 -13.34 -3.25 -58.64
CA MET A 520 -13.88 -4.35 -57.83
C MET A 520 -12.77 -5.23 -57.26
N LYS A 521 -11.69 -5.49 -58.00
CA LYS A 521 -10.48 -6.16 -57.47
C LYS A 521 -9.77 -5.34 -56.38
N ARG A 522 -9.76 -4.01 -56.46
CA ARG A 522 -9.26 -3.13 -55.38
C ARG A 522 -10.18 -3.18 -54.16
N LYS A 523 -11.48 -3.05 -54.33
CA LYS A 523 -12.49 -3.16 -53.26
C LYS A 523 -12.38 -4.50 -52.54
N LEU A 524 -12.27 -5.61 -53.28
CA LEU A 524 -12.11 -6.95 -52.71
C LEU A 524 -10.80 -7.10 -51.93
N LYS A 525 -9.69 -6.52 -52.38
CA LYS A 525 -8.43 -6.47 -51.60
C LYS A 525 -8.56 -5.69 -50.30
N ILE A 526 -9.22 -4.52 -50.33
CA ILE A 526 -9.48 -3.71 -49.13
C ILE A 526 -10.39 -4.48 -48.17
N MET A 527 -11.45 -5.10 -48.68
CA MET A 527 -12.40 -5.89 -47.89
C MET A 527 -11.75 -7.13 -47.27
N ASN A 528 -10.86 -7.84 -47.98
CA ASN A 528 -10.06 -8.92 -47.40
C ASN A 528 -9.15 -8.41 -46.27
N HIS A 529 -8.49 -7.26 -46.47
CA HIS A 529 -7.65 -6.70 -45.41
C HIS A 529 -8.47 -6.29 -44.17
N GLN A 530 -9.68 -5.75 -44.35
CA GLN A 530 -10.63 -5.49 -43.27
C GLN A 530 -11.09 -6.78 -42.59
N ILE A 531 -11.37 -7.84 -43.35
CA ILE A 531 -11.74 -9.15 -42.81
C ILE A 531 -10.60 -9.74 -41.97
N ASP A 532 -9.34 -9.60 -42.42
CA ASP A 532 -8.19 -10.11 -41.68
C ASP A 532 -7.87 -9.27 -40.44
N GLN A 533 -8.00 -7.93 -40.51
CA GLN A 533 -7.98 -7.05 -39.33
C GLN A 533 -9.06 -7.43 -38.31
N LEU A 534 -10.30 -7.66 -38.75
CA LEU A 534 -11.39 -8.07 -37.87
C LEU A 534 -11.17 -9.46 -37.24
N LYS A 535 -10.50 -10.40 -37.94
CA LYS A 535 -10.08 -11.68 -37.34
C LYS A 535 -9.00 -11.49 -36.29
N GLU A 536 -8.01 -10.62 -36.54
CA GLU A 536 -6.98 -10.28 -35.55
C GLU A 536 -7.60 -9.59 -34.32
N GLU A 537 -8.56 -8.68 -34.51
CA GLU A 537 -9.32 -8.07 -33.42
C GLU A 537 -10.15 -9.11 -32.64
N ILE A 538 -10.87 -10.01 -33.32
CA ILE A 538 -11.65 -11.08 -32.68
C ILE A 538 -10.74 -11.98 -31.84
N THR A 539 -9.63 -12.48 -32.41
CA THR A 539 -8.70 -13.36 -31.69
C THR A 539 -8.01 -12.64 -30.52
N ALA A 540 -7.68 -11.35 -30.64
CA ALA A 540 -7.18 -10.54 -29.54
C ALA A 540 -8.23 -10.34 -28.43
N LYS A 541 -9.51 -10.15 -28.80
CA LYS A 541 -10.63 -10.04 -27.84
C LYS A 541 -10.94 -11.38 -27.16
N GLU A 542 -10.87 -12.50 -27.87
CA GLU A 542 -11.00 -13.85 -27.31
C GLU A 542 -9.89 -14.14 -26.30
N ALA A 543 -8.63 -13.83 -26.64
CA ALA A 543 -7.50 -13.96 -25.70
C ALA A 543 -7.68 -13.09 -24.45
N ALA A 544 -8.17 -11.85 -24.60
CA ALA A 544 -8.50 -10.98 -23.47
C ALA A 544 -9.67 -11.53 -22.64
N LEU A 545 -10.71 -12.07 -23.27
CA LEU A 545 -11.86 -12.68 -22.59
C LEU A 545 -11.46 -13.90 -21.75
N VAL A 546 -10.61 -14.78 -22.30
CA VAL A 546 -10.07 -15.95 -21.57
C VAL A 546 -9.26 -15.50 -20.36
N LYS A 547 -8.43 -14.46 -20.52
CA LYS A 547 -7.65 -13.88 -19.41
C LYS A 547 -8.57 -13.32 -18.32
N GLU A 548 -9.54 -12.47 -18.68
CA GLU A 548 -10.53 -11.92 -17.73
C GLU A 548 -11.32 -13.03 -17.04
N HIS A 549 -11.67 -14.12 -17.72
CA HIS A 549 -12.37 -15.24 -17.10
C HIS A 549 -11.50 -15.98 -16.06
N LEU A 550 -10.20 -16.14 -16.32
CA LEU A 550 -9.24 -16.71 -15.36
C LEU A 550 -8.98 -15.77 -14.18
N ASP A 551 -8.82 -14.47 -14.43
CA ASP A 551 -8.67 -13.45 -13.38
C ASP A 551 -9.94 -13.38 -12.51
N HIS A 552 -11.14 -13.44 -13.10
CA HIS A 552 -12.42 -13.53 -12.39
C HIS A 552 -12.52 -14.80 -11.52
N GLN A 553 -12.15 -15.98 -12.04
CA GLN A 553 -12.10 -17.20 -11.22
C GLN A 553 -11.09 -17.11 -10.07
N ARG A 554 -9.96 -16.42 -10.24
CA ARG A 554 -9.02 -16.17 -9.14
C ARG A 554 -9.65 -15.27 -8.07
N VAL A 555 -10.25 -14.16 -8.49
CA VAL A 555 -10.91 -13.19 -7.57
C VAL A 555 -12.09 -13.83 -6.84
N GLU A 556 -12.88 -14.70 -7.47
CA GLU A 556 -13.94 -15.46 -6.78
C GLU A 556 -13.39 -16.38 -5.69
N LYS A 557 -12.30 -17.12 -5.97
CA LYS A 557 -11.61 -17.97 -4.98
C LYS A 557 -11.01 -17.14 -3.83
N GLU A 558 -10.40 -16.00 -4.13
CA GLU A 558 -9.88 -15.06 -3.13
C GLU A 558 -11.00 -14.48 -2.27
N LYS A 559 -12.13 -14.09 -2.88
CA LYS A 559 -13.33 -13.60 -2.19
C LYS A 559 -13.88 -14.64 -1.21
N ASP A 560 -14.02 -15.89 -1.63
CA ASP A 560 -14.56 -16.94 -0.76
C ASP A 560 -13.58 -17.36 0.34
N ALA A 561 -12.27 -17.35 0.08
CA ALA A 561 -11.24 -17.49 1.12
C ALA A 561 -11.30 -16.33 2.14
N LEU A 562 -11.42 -15.09 1.69
CA LEU A 562 -11.57 -13.91 2.55
C LEU A 562 -12.88 -13.92 3.35
N LYS A 563 -13.98 -14.44 2.79
CA LYS A 563 -15.24 -14.66 3.55
C LYS A 563 -15.04 -15.69 4.66
N ALA A 564 -14.40 -16.82 4.37
CA ALA A 564 -14.14 -17.86 5.36
C ALA A 564 -13.26 -17.32 6.51
N GLU A 565 -12.21 -16.56 6.18
CA GLU A 565 -11.34 -15.93 7.17
C GLU A 565 -12.06 -14.83 7.97
N LEU A 566 -12.88 -13.99 7.32
CA LEU A 566 -13.72 -13.02 8.00
C LEU A 566 -14.71 -13.69 8.98
N GLN A 567 -15.28 -14.84 8.61
CA GLN A 567 -16.19 -15.59 9.47
C GLN A 567 -15.44 -16.24 10.64
N ARG A 568 -14.22 -16.75 10.42
CA ARG A 568 -13.31 -17.24 11.47
C ARG A 568 -12.96 -16.12 12.47
N MET A 569 -12.58 -14.95 11.98
CA MET A 569 -12.24 -13.79 12.81
C MET A 569 -13.46 -13.24 13.58
N LYS A 570 -14.66 -13.25 12.98
CA LYS A 570 -15.90 -12.91 13.69
C LYS A 570 -16.20 -13.88 14.82
N GLN A 571 -16.02 -15.19 14.60
CA GLN A 571 -16.21 -16.21 15.64
C GLN A 571 -15.22 -15.99 16.81
N GLN A 572 -13.93 -15.80 16.50
CA GLN A 572 -12.91 -15.49 17.52
C GLN A 572 -13.21 -14.19 18.29
N ALA A 573 -13.77 -13.16 17.64
CA ALA A 573 -14.17 -11.93 18.30
C ALA A 573 -15.35 -12.13 19.27
N VAL A 574 -16.34 -12.96 18.91
CA VAL A 574 -17.46 -13.33 19.79
C VAL A 574 -16.98 -14.13 21.00
N GLU A 575 -16.11 -15.12 20.79
CA GLU A 575 -15.51 -15.93 21.86
C GLU A 575 -14.66 -15.07 22.80
N SER A 576 -13.84 -14.17 22.26
CA SER A 576 -13.04 -13.22 23.04
C SER A 576 -13.91 -12.27 23.86
N LYS A 577 -15.03 -11.79 23.29
CA LYS A 577 -15.97 -10.92 23.99
C LYS A 577 -16.67 -11.64 25.13
N ALA A 578 -17.13 -12.88 24.91
CA ALA A 578 -17.72 -13.70 25.96
C ALA A 578 -16.72 -14.01 27.09
N TYR A 579 -15.44 -14.23 26.76
CA TYR A 579 -14.38 -14.38 27.75
C TYR A 579 -14.14 -13.10 28.57
N ILE A 580 -14.11 -11.92 27.93
CA ILE A 580 -13.99 -10.63 28.62
C ILE A 580 -15.19 -10.40 29.56
N GLU A 581 -16.42 -10.62 29.09
CA GLU A 581 -17.64 -10.46 29.91
C GLU A 581 -17.63 -11.39 31.15
N ALA A 582 -17.09 -12.61 31.00
CA ALA A 582 -16.90 -13.54 32.12
C ALA A 582 -15.81 -13.06 33.11
N GLN A 583 -14.70 -12.52 32.62
CA GLN A 583 -13.65 -11.95 33.48
C GLN A 583 -14.13 -10.70 34.22
N GLU A 584 -14.86 -9.79 33.57
CA GLU A 584 -15.48 -8.64 34.24
C GLU A 584 -16.52 -9.05 35.30
N ALA A 585 -17.22 -10.18 35.10
CA ALA A 585 -18.14 -10.72 36.09
C ALA A 585 -17.39 -11.23 37.34
N GLU A 586 -16.27 -11.95 37.15
CA GLU A 586 -15.44 -12.41 38.26
C GLU A 586 -14.69 -11.26 38.95
N GLU A 587 -14.22 -10.25 38.21
CA GLU A 587 -13.64 -9.02 38.77
C GLU A 587 -14.64 -8.31 39.72
N ARG A 588 -15.89 -8.10 39.27
CA ARG A 588 -16.96 -7.52 40.10
C ARG A 588 -17.22 -8.33 41.38
N LYS A 589 -17.14 -9.66 41.28
CA LYS A 589 -17.29 -10.58 42.43
C LYS A 589 -16.09 -10.49 43.40
N LEU A 590 -14.87 -10.44 42.88
CA LEU A 590 -13.65 -10.26 43.69
C LEU A 590 -13.63 -8.87 44.38
N LEU A 591 -14.00 -7.80 43.68
CA LEU A 591 -14.13 -6.46 44.26
C LEU A 591 -15.17 -6.41 45.40
N LYS A 592 -16.29 -7.14 45.26
CA LYS A 592 -17.28 -7.29 46.34
C LYS A 592 -16.70 -8.01 47.55
N ILE A 593 -15.98 -9.11 47.34
CA ILE A 593 -15.30 -9.86 48.41
C ILE A 593 -14.26 -8.99 49.12
N ILE A 594 -13.46 -8.21 48.38
CA ILE A 594 -12.49 -7.28 48.96
C ILE A 594 -13.20 -6.22 49.81
N SER A 595 -14.29 -5.61 49.32
CA SER A 595 -15.07 -4.63 50.09
C SER A 595 -15.69 -5.22 51.36
N GLU A 596 -16.14 -6.47 51.33
CA GLU A 596 -16.69 -7.17 52.50
C GLU A 596 -15.59 -7.50 53.52
N ALA A 597 -14.41 -7.95 53.05
CA ALA A 597 -13.24 -8.22 53.89
C ALA A 597 -12.65 -6.94 54.52
N ASP A 598 -12.61 -5.82 53.79
CA ASP A 598 -12.16 -4.53 54.31
C ASP A 598 -13.11 -3.97 55.38
N ALA A 599 -14.43 -4.10 55.17
CA ALA A 599 -15.43 -3.74 56.16
C ALA A 599 -15.32 -4.59 57.42
N GLU A 600 -15.07 -5.90 57.27
CA GLU A 600 -14.88 -6.83 58.38
C GLU A 600 -13.59 -6.54 59.16
N ARG A 601 -12.46 -6.32 58.46
CA ARG A 601 -11.20 -5.88 59.08
C ARG A 601 -11.39 -4.58 59.88
N LEU A 602 -12.21 -3.66 59.40
CA LEU A 602 -12.50 -2.41 60.11
C LEU A 602 -13.39 -2.63 61.36
N ARG A 603 -14.31 -3.61 61.34
CA ARG A 603 -15.07 -4.04 62.53
C ARG A 603 -14.14 -4.65 63.57
N GLN A 604 -13.35 -5.64 63.20
CA GLN A 604 -12.41 -6.34 64.08
C GLN A 604 -11.37 -5.37 64.69
N LYS A 605 -10.92 -4.36 63.95
CA LYS A 605 -10.05 -3.31 64.50
C LYS A 605 -10.75 -2.51 65.61
N LYS A 606 -12.00 -2.11 65.42
CA LYS A 606 -12.77 -1.38 66.45
C LYS A 606 -13.02 -2.23 67.70
N GLU A 607 -13.29 -3.52 67.53
CA GLU A 607 -13.43 -4.47 68.64
C GLU A 607 -12.10 -4.64 69.40
N LEU A 608 -10.97 -4.75 68.68
CA LEU A 608 -9.64 -4.78 69.30
C LEU A 608 -9.34 -3.48 70.07
N ASP A 609 -9.64 -2.32 69.49
CA ASP A 609 -9.48 -1.02 70.16
C ASP A 609 -10.38 -0.92 71.41
N GLN A 610 -11.60 -1.48 71.39
CA GLN A 610 -12.47 -1.58 72.58
C GLN A 610 -11.87 -2.49 73.67
N VAL A 611 -11.41 -3.69 73.31
CA VAL A 611 -10.77 -4.63 74.26
C VAL A 611 -9.48 -4.05 74.85
N ILE A 612 -8.70 -3.28 74.08
CA ILE A 612 -7.53 -2.54 74.59
C ILE A 612 -7.96 -1.49 75.61
N ASN A 613 -8.99 -0.69 75.32
CA ASN A 613 -9.52 0.30 76.28
C ASN A 613 -10.04 -0.36 77.56
N GLU A 614 -10.77 -1.47 77.47
CA GLU A 614 -11.25 -2.25 78.63
C GLU A 614 -10.09 -2.80 79.46
N ARG A 615 -9.08 -3.39 78.79
CA ARG A 615 -7.84 -3.85 79.44
C ARG A 615 -7.14 -2.72 80.19
N ASP A 616 -7.05 -1.53 79.61
CA ASP A 616 -6.33 -0.40 80.21
C ASP A 616 -7.11 0.24 81.37
N ILE A 617 -8.45 0.25 81.30
CA ILE A 617 -9.32 0.59 82.43
C ILE A 617 -9.15 -0.42 83.57
N LEU A 618 -9.21 -1.73 83.29
CA LEU A 618 -9.03 -2.79 84.28
C LEU A 618 -7.62 -2.79 84.87
N GLY A 619 -6.59 -2.58 84.06
CA GLY A 619 -5.21 -2.42 84.52
C GLY A 619 -5.05 -1.22 85.46
N THR A 620 -5.65 -0.08 85.12
CA THR A 620 -5.67 1.11 85.99
C THR A 620 -6.40 0.83 87.32
N GLN A 621 -7.52 0.10 87.28
CA GLN A 621 -8.23 -0.31 88.50
C GLN A 621 -7.39 -1.28 89.34
N LEU A 622 -6.72 -2.25 88.72
CA LEU A 622 -5.88 -3.24 89.41
C LEU A 622 -4.70 -2.55 90.12
N VAL A 623 -4.03 -1.60 89.47
CA VAL A 623 -2.96 -0.79 90.10
C VAL A 623 -3.50 -0.06 91.33
N ARG A 624 -4.63 0.66 91.21
CA ARG A 624 -5.25 1.35 92.37
C ARG A 624 -5.61 0.39 93.50
N ARG A 625 -6.12 -0.81 93.21
CA ARG A 625 -6.41 -1.83 94.24
C ARG A 625 -5.15 -2.39 94.89
N ASN A 626 -4.06 -2.54 94.13
CA ASN A 626 -2.76 -2.94 94.69
C ASN A 626 -2.17 -1.84 95.59
N ASP A 627 -2.31 -0.57 95.22
CA ASP A 627 -1.90 0.57 96.06
C ASP A 627 -2.73 0.64 97.35
N GLU A 628 -4.06 0.46 97.26
CA GLU A 628 -4.96 0.35 98.43
C GLU A 628 -4.55 -0.83 99.34
N LEU A 629 -4.24 -2.00 98.78
CA LEU A 629 -3.78 -3.17 99.53
C LEU A 629 -2.43 -2.90 100.21
N ALA A 630 -1.48 -2.27 99.52
CA ALA A 630 -0.18 -1.91 100.11
C ALA A 630 -0.33 -0.94 101.28
N LEU A 631 -1.20 0.09 101.15
CA LEU A 631 -1.55 1.01 102.22
C LEU A 631 -2.20 0.29 103.41
N LEU A 632 -3.07 -0.70 103.16
CA LEU A 632 -3.68 -1.52 104.21
C LEU A 632 -2.65 -2.41 104.91
N TYR A 633 -1.70 -3.01 104.19
CA TYR A 633 -0.62 -3.81 104.79
C TYR A 633 0.30 -2.97 105.69
N GLU A 634 0.72 -1.78 105.25
CA GLU A 634 1.51 -0.88 106.10
C GLU A 634 0.68 -0.38 107.30
N LYS A 635 -0.62 -0.12 107.14
CA LYS A 635 -1.51 0.21 108.26
C LYS A 635 -1.60 -0.92 109.29
N ILE A 636 -1.76 -2.17 108.85
CA ILE A 636 -1.76 -3.36 109.72
C ILE A 636 -0.42 -3.50 110.45
N LYS A 637 0.70 -3.32 109.75
CA LYS A 637 2.06 -3.39 110.32
C LYS A 637 2.31 -2.30 111.37
N ILE A 638 1.84 -1.06 111.14
CA ILE A 638 1.87 0.03 112.13
C ILE A 638 0.99 -0.32 113.34
N GLN A 639 -0.21 -0.86 113.13
CA GLN A 639 -1.11 -1.28 114.21
C GLN A 639 -0.52 -2.43 115.04
N GLN A 640 0.08 -3.44 114.41
CA GLN A 640 0.78 -4.54 115.07
C GLN A 640 1.97 -4.03 115.89
N SER A 641 2.81 -3.13 115.33
CA SER A 641 3.92 -2.52 116.08
C SER A 641 3.42 -1.72 117.29
N THR A 642 2.30 -1.01 117.14
CA THR A 642 1.67 -0.25 118.23
C THR A 642 1.09 -1.17 119.30
N LEU A 643 0.44 -2.27 118.90
CA LEU A 643 -0.10 -3.28 119.80
C LEU A 643 1.01 -3.98 120.59
N SER A 644 2.09 -4.43 119.95
CA SER A 644 3.23 -5.05 120.63
C SER A 644 3.92 -4.09 121.63
N LYS A 645 4.01 -2.79 121.31
CA LYS A 645 4.48 -1.77 122.26
C LYS A 645 3.52 -1.63 123.45
N GLY A 646 2.21 -1.58 123.19
CA GLY A 646 1.17 -1.52 124.23
C GLY A 646 1.17 -2.75 125.13
N GLU A 647 1.30 -3.95 124.56
CA GLU A 647 1.44 -5.20 125.33
C GLU A 647 2.68 -5.21 126.21
N LEU A 648 3.84 -4.76 125.70
CA LEU A 648 5.07 -4.68 126.48
C LEU A 648 4.90 -3.72 127.67
N GLN A 649 4.34 -2.53 127.44
CA GLN A 649 4.04 -1.56 128.49
C GLN A 649 3.03 -2.11 129.49
N TYR A 650 1.99 -2.81 129.04
CA TYR A 650 1.00 -3.45 129.93
C TYR A 650 1.63 -4.55 130.80
N ARG A 651 2.49 -5.40 130.23
CA ARG A 651 3.25 -6.42 131.00
C ARG A 651 4.18 -5.77 132.03
N GLN A 652 4.86 -4.67 131.68
CA GLN A 652 5.65 -3.88 132.64
C GLN A 652 4.77 -3.36 133.80
N ARG A 653 3.58 -2.81 133.52
CA ARG A 653 2.66 -2.37 134.57
C ARG A 653 2.11 -3.52 135.43
N LEU A 654 1.90 -4.70 134.86
CA LEU A 654 1.52 -5.89 135.65
C LEU A 654 2.65 -6.32 136.61
N GLU A 655 3.91 -6.24 136.19
CA GLU A 655 5.05 -6.54 137.06
C GLU A 655 5.28 -5.43 138.10
N ASP A 656 5.12 -4.14 137.76
CA ASP A 656 5.08 -3.03 138.73
C ASP A 656 4.03 -3.31 139.82
N ILE A 657 2.80 -3.67 139.42
CA ILE A 657 1.70 -4.01 140.34
C ILE A 657 2.04 -5.24 141.20
N ARG A 658 2.75 -6.24 140.65
CA ARG A 658 3.19 -7.43 141.37
C ARG A 658 4.26 -7.08 142.42
N LEU A 659 5.24 -6.26 142.07
CA LEU A 659 6.28 -5.75 142.97
C LEU A 659 5.66 -4.91 144.10
N LEU A 660 4.74 -3.99 143.78
CA LEU A 660 4.00 -3.21 144.78
C LEU A 660 3.16 -4.12 145.70
N LYS A 661 2.52 -5.18 145.18
CA LYS A 661 1.82 -6.18 146.01
C LYS A 661 2.75 -6.97 146.93
N LEU A 662 3.99 -7.23 146.51
CA LEU A 662 5.02 -7.86 147.36
C LEU A 662 5.49 -6.90 148.46
N GLU A 663 5.74 -5.63 148.13
CA GLU A 663 6.15 -4.62 149.11
C GLU A 663 5.04 -4.35 150.13
N ILE A 664 3.77 -4.27 149.70
CA ILE A 664 2.62 -4.21 150.63
C ILE A 664 2.57 -5.44 151.56
N LYS A 665 2.89 -6.65 151.07
CA LYS A 665 2.98 -7.85 151.92
C LYS A 665 4.15 -7.77 152.91
N LYS A 666 5.30 -7.24 152.50
CA LYS A 666 6.47 -7.02 153.36
C LYS A 666 6.17 -6.00 154.45
N LEU A 667 5.69 -4.81 154.10
CA LEU A 667 5.29 -3.75 155.04
C LEU A 667 4.19 -4.21 156.01
N ARG A 668 3.24 -5.04 155.58
CA ARG A 668 2.25 -5.67 156.48
C ARG A 668 2.87 -6.67 157.46
N ARG A 669 3.86 -7.48 157.03
CA ARG A 669 4.60 -8.37 157.92
C ARG A 669 5.43 -7.58 158.94
N GLU A 670 6.11 -6.53 158.48
CA GLU A 670 6.92 -5.64 159.31
C GLU A 670 6.06 -4.92 160.35
N LYS A 671 4.92 -4.34 159.95
CA LYS A 671 3.92 -3.80 160.89
C LYS A 671 3.46 -4.84 161.91
N ASN A 672 3.20 -6.07 161.50
CA ASN A 672 2.77 -7.13 162.43
C ASN A 672 3.87 -7.53 163.44
N ILE A 673 5.15 -7.50 163.03
CA ILE A 673 6.30 -7.73 163.92
C ILE A 673 6.45 -6.56 164.90
N LEU A 674 6.39 -5.31 164.41
CA LEU A 674 6.42 -4.11 165.24
C LEU A 674 5.28 -4.09 166.27
N ASN A 675 4.05 -4.45 165.87
CA ASN A 675 2.91 -4.57 166.78
C ASN A 675 3.14 -5.63 167.88
N LYS A 676 3.77 -6.76 167.57
CA LYS A 676 4.16 -7.76 168.58
C LYS A 676 5.22 -7.22 169.53
N ASN A 677 6.22 -6.48 169.01
CA ASN A 677 7.24 -5.84 169.84
C ASN A 677 6.63 -4.79 170.77
N VAL A 678 5.61 -4.04 170.32
CA VAL A 678 4.86 -3.09 171.17
C VAL A 678 4.12 -3.81 172.30
N ALA A 679 3.52 -4.98 172.06
CA ALA A 679 2.87 -5.75 173.12
C ALA A 679 3.85 -6.14 174.25
N ASN A 680 5.10 -6.48 173.90
CA ASN A 680 6.14 -6.80 174.88
C ASN A 680 6.60 -5.60 175.72
N VAL A 681 6.29 -4.35 175.32
CA VAL A 681 6.72 -3.14 176.06
C VAL A 681 6.05 -3.05 177.43
N ASP A 682 4.79 -3.44 177.55
CA ASP A 682 4.10 -3.37 178.84
C ASP A 682 4.54 -4.48 179.81
N ASP A 683 4.90 -5.66 179.31
CA ASP A 683 5.53 -6.70 180.14
C ASP A 683 6.96 -6.29 180.55
N LEU A 684 7.76 -5.72 179.65
CA LEU A 684 9.07 -5.14 180.02
C LEU A 684 8.94 -3.99 181.04
N ARG A 685 7.87 -3.18 180.98
CA ARG A 685 7.58 -2.16 182.01
C ARG A 685 7.22 -2.78 183.36
N ARG A 686 6.46 -3.89 183.37
CA ARG A 686 6.18 -4.65 184.60
C ARG A 686 7.46 -5.26 185.17
N GLU A 687 8.31 -5.83 184.33
CA GLU A 687 9.62 -6.38 184.70
C GLU A 687 10.49 -5.29 185.35
N VAL A 688 10.57 -4.10 184.74
CA VAL A 688 11.29 -2.94 185.31
C VAL A 688 10.72 -2.51 186.66
N TYR A 689 9.39 -2.45 186.82
CA TYR A 689 8.77 -2.17 188.12
C TYR A 689 9.05 -3.27 189.16
N HIS A 690 9.06 -4.54 188.75
CA HIS A 690 9.38 -5.67 189.63
C HIS A 690 10.84 -5.60 190.09
N LEU A 691 11.77 -5.40 189.15
CA LEU A 691 13.20 -5.23 189.41
C LEU A 691 13.50 -3.98 190.24
N GLN A 692 12.77 -2.87 190.08
CA GLN A 692 12.89 -1.71 190.96
C GLN A 692 12.42 -2.03 192.39
N ARG A 693 11.33 -2.80 192.54
CA ARG A 693 10.84 -3.22 193.86
C ARG A 693 11.76 -4.24 194.52
N GLU A 694 12.37 -5.12 193.75
CA GLU A 694 13.40 -6.06 194.22
C GLU A 694 14.71 -5.35 194.55
N LEU A 695 15.17 -4.39 193.73
CA LEU A 695 16.32 -3.56 194.05
C LEU A 695 16.12 -2.76 195.34
N LEU A 696 14.90 -2.28 195.62
CA LEU A 696 14.59 -1.63 196.89
C LEU A 696 14.64 -2.62 198.07
N ARG A 697 14.09 -3.83 197.90
CA ARG A 697 14.18 -4.91 198.89
C ARG A 697 15.62 -5.33 199.13
N GLU A 698 16.41 -5.57 198.08
CA GLU A 698 17.81 -5.96 198.16
C GLU A 698 18.70 -4.81 198.66
N ARG A 699 18.38 -3.54 198.45
CA ARG A 699 19.05 -2.43 199.17
C ARG A 699 18.74 -2.43 200.67
N THR A 700 17.51 -2.76 201.05
CA THR A 700 17.12 -2.91 202.45
C THR A 700 17.79 -4.14 203.07
N ARG A 701 17.91 -5.22 202.29
CA ARG A 701 18.58 -6.47 202.66
C ARG A 701 20.09 -6.30 202.75
N CYS A 702 20.73 -5.56 201.84
CA CYS A 702 22.14 -5.21 201.91
C CYS A 702 22.44 -4.38 203.16
N LYS A 703 21.54 -3.48 203.59
CA LYS A 703 21.71 -2.80 204.89
C LYS A 703 21.65 -3.75 206.09
N ALA A 704 20.70 -4.69 206.10
CA ALA A 704 20.64 -5.72 207.15
C ALA A 704 21.83 -6.69 207.08
N LEU A 705 22.31 -7.00 205.87
CA LEU A 705 23.48 -7.86 205.64
C LEU A 705 24.81 -7.13 205.88
N GLU A 706 24.84 -5.79 205.84
CA GLU A 706 25.97 -4.97 206.32
C GLU A 706 26.08 -5.07 207.85
N GLU A 707 24.94 -5.14 208.58
CA GLU A 707 24.92 -5.44 210.03
C GLU A 707 25.28 -6.92 210.32
N GLU A 708 24.86 -7.89 209.48
CA GLU A 708 25.32 -9.29 209.62
C GLU A 708 26.77 -9.52 209.13
N LEU A 709 27.37 -8.59 208.39
CA LEU A 709 28.74 -8.69 207.87
C LEU A 709 29.83 -8.55 208.96
N GLU A 710 29.45 -8.19 210.20
CA GLU A 710 30.37 -8.21 211.35
C GLU A 710 30.77 -9.62 211.81
N ASN A 711 30.12 -10.70 211.37
CA ASN A 711 30.57 -12.09 211.64
C ASN A 711 30.26 -13.08 210.49
N PRO A 712 31.26 -13.54 209.71
CA PRO A 712 31.02 -14.31 208.49
C PRO A 712 31.23 -15.83 208.63
N MET A 713 30.55 -16.62 207.78
CA MET A 713 31.06 -17.91 207.28
C MET A 713 30.51 -18.23 205.87
N ASN A 714 31.39 -18.53 204.92
CA ASN A 714 31.14 -18.60 203.47
C ASN A 714 30.73 -20.00 202.93
N ILE A 715 30.40 -20.11 201.62
CA ILE A 715 31.21 -20.85 200.58
C ILE A 715 30.38 -21.31 199.32
N HIS A 716 30.61 -20.64 198.16
CA HIS A 716 30.66 -21.11 196.73
C HIS A 716 29.47 -21.82 195.99
N ARG A 717 29.47 -22.11 194.65
CA ARG A 717 29.81 -21.38 193.37
C ARG A 717 29.66 -22.29 192.10
N TRP A 718 28.67 -22.03 191.22
CA TRP A 718 28.54 -22.31 189.73
C TRP A 718 28.78 -23.72 189.07
N ARG A 719 27.98 -24.07 188.03
CA ARG A 719 28.31 -24.98 186.88
C ARG A 719 27.38 -24.78 185.64
N LYS A 720 27.76 -25.29 184.45
CA LYS A 720 27.14 -25.16 183.08
C LYS A 720 26.85 -26.55 182.44
N LEU A 721 26.05 -26.64 181.35
CA LEU A 721 25.69 -27.89 180.62
C LEU A 721 25.60 -27.72 179.07
N GLU A 722 25.50 -28.84 178.32
CA GLU A 722 25.85 -29.01 176.88
C GLU A 722 24.72 -29.55 175.95
N GLY A 723 24.94 -29.58 174.63
CA GLY A 723 24.14 -30.28 173.59
C GLY A 723 24.66 -30.05 172.15
N SER A 724 24.54 -31.03 171.24
CA SER A 724 25.25 -31.08 169.92
C SER A 724 24.38 -31.51 168.71
N ASP A 725 24.79 -31.10 167.48
CA ASP A 725 24.10 -31.29 166.18
C ASP A 725 24.58 -32.47 165.29
N PRO A 726 23.81 -32.89 164.25
CA PRO A 726 24.21 -33.92 163.25
C PRO A 726 25.14 -33.45 162.11
N SER A 727 25.70 -34.41 161.35
CA SER A 727 26.85 -34.26 160.43
C SER A 727 26.57 -33.67 159.04
N THR A 728 27.49 -32.82 158.57
CA THR A 728 27.53 -32.17 157.24
C THR A 728 27.63 -33.12 156.04
N TYR A 729 28.02 -34.38 156.23
CA TYR A 729 28.32 -35.29 155.12
C TYR A 729 27.07 -35.74 154.32
N GLU A 730 25.95 -35.99 155.01
CA GLU A 730 24.70 -36.44 154.37
C GLU A 730 24.10 -35.37 153.43
N MET A 731 24.29 -34.09 153.80
CA MET A 731 23.84 -32.93 152.99
C MET A 731 24.57 -32.89 151.64
N ILE A 732 25.87 -33.21 151.61
CA ILE A 732 26.71 -33.12 150.41
C ILE A 732 26.38 -34.22 149.40
N GLN A 733 26.17 -35.47 149.85
CA GLN A 733 25.77 -36.56 148.95
C GLN A 733 24.42 -36.29 148.24
N LYS A 734 23.48 -35.66 148.96
CA LYS A 734 22.15 -35.30 148.44
C LYS A 734 22.20 -34.19 147.38
N ILE A 735 23.14 -33.24 147.52
CA ILE A 735 23.39 -32.20 146.50
C ILE A 735 23.96 -32.81 145.22
N GLN A 736 24.97 -33.69 145.32
CA GLN A 736 25.64 -34.27 144.15
C GLN A 736 24.74 -35.21 143.32
N THR A 737 23.78 -35.90 143.95
CA THR A 737 22.79 -36.73 143.24
C THR A 737 21.77 -35.89 142.49
N LEU A 738 21.31 -34.77 143.09
CA LEU A 738 20.41 -33.83 142.42
C LEU A 738 21.08 -33.11 141.25
N GLN A 739 22.34 -32.71 141.38
CA GLN A 739 23.10 -32.07 140.29
C GLN A 739 23.27 -32.99 139.07
N ARG A 740 23.62 -34.27 139.25
CA ARG A 740 23.72 -35.23 138.14
C ARG A 740 22.38 -35.44 137.42
N ARG A 741 21.27 -35.49 138.17
CA ARG A 741 19.92 -35.63 137.61
C ARG A 741 19.47 -34.38 136.83
N LEU A 742 19.92 -33.20 137.25
CA LEU A 742 19.64 -31.95 136.56
C LEU A 742 20.37 -31.89 135.21
N ILE A 743 21.68 -32.20 135.19
CA ILE A 743 22.51 -32.19 133.97
C ILE A 743 21.91 -33.12 132.90
N GLN A 744 21.60 -34.36 133.27
CA GLN A 744 20.98 -35.33 132.36
C GLN A 744 19.65 -34.85 131.79
N LYS A 745 18.85 -34.09 132.55
CA LYS A 745 17.58 -33.51 132.06
C LYS A 745 17.77 -32.27 131.20
N THR A 746 18.83 -31.50 131.37
CA THR A 746 19.18 -30.42 130.43
C THR A 746 19.66 -30.96 129.08
N GLU A 747 20.44 -32.05 129.05
CA GLU A 747 20.88 -32.70 127.81
C GLU A 747 19.67 -33.23 127.00
N GLU A 748 18.75 -33.93 127.67
CA GLU A 748 17.50 -34.44 127.06
C GLU A 748 16.59 -33.35 126.47
N VAL A 749 16.67 -32.12 126.98
CA VAL A 749 15.92 -30.95 126.45
C VAL A 749 16.63 -30.38 125.22
N VAL A 750 17.95 -30.23 125.26
CA VAL A 750 18.74 -29.74 124.12
C VAL A 750 18.62 -30.68 122.91
N GLU A 751 18.67 -32.00 123.11
CA GLU A 751 18.43 -32.97 122.02
C GLU A 751 17.04 -32.80 121.39
N LYS A 752 16.01 -32.58 122.20
CA LYS A 752 14.63 -32.38 121.70
C LYS A 752 14.45 -31.04 121.00
N GLU A 753 15.09 -29.97 121.45
CA GLU A 753 15.08 -28.67 120.76
C GLU A 753 15.76 -28.75 119.39
N LEU A 754 16.89 -29.45 119.29
CA LEU A 754 17.58 -29.72 118.02
C LEU A 754 16.70 -30.50 117.04
N LEU A 755 16.02 -31.54 117.54
CA LEU A 755 15.13 -32.38 116.73
C LEU A 755 13.87 -31.62 116.28
N ILE A 756 13.38 -30.67 117.08
CA ILE A 756 12.31 -29.74 116.68
C ILE A 756 12.80 -28.80 115.58
N GLN A 757 13.99 -28.19 115.71
CA GLN A 757 14.54 -27.30 114.68
C GLN A 757 14.73 -28.01 113.33
N GLU A 758 15.20 -29.26 113.32
CA GLU A 758 15.29 -30.04 112.08
C GLU A 758 13.91 -30.30 111.45
N LYS A 759 12.90 -30.65 112.27
CA LYS A 759 11.54 -30.89 111.77
C LYS A 759 10.86 -29.61 111.28
N GLU A 760 11.11 -28.46 111.91
CA GLU A 760 10.63 -27.16 111.43
C GLU A 760 11.29 -26.77 110.10
N LYS A 761 12.60 -27.01 109.94
CA LYS A 761 13.31 -26.82 108.66
C LYS A 761 12.69 -27.68 107.55
N LEU A 762 12.55 -28.98 107.80
CA LEU A 762 11.92 -29.93 106.86
C LEU A 762 10.47 -29.55 106.52
N TYR A 763 9.70 -29.04 107.49
CA TYR A 763 8.34 -28.56 107.26
C TYR A 763 8.31 -27.30 106.38
N VAL A 764 9.22 -26.34 106.62
CA VAL A 764 9.34 -25.13 105.78
C VAL A 764 9.82 -25.47 104.37
N GLU A 765 10.74 -26.42 104.22
CA GLU A 765 11.22 -26.91 102.92
C GLU A 765 10.12 -27.65 102.16
N LEU A 766 9.39 -28.60 102.79
CA LEU A 766 8.22 -29.23 102.17
C LEU A 766 7.15 -28.21 101.78
N LYS A 767 6.90 -27.19 102.61
CA LYS A 767 5.93 -26.13 102.31
C LYS A 767 6.36 -25.27 101.13
N HIS A 768 7.66 -25.02 100.95
CA HIS A 768 8.19 -24.36 99.75
C HIS A 768 8.13 -25.26 98.50
N ILE A 769 8.29 -26.57 98.64
CA ILE A 769 8.17 -27.52 97.52
C ILE A 769 6.70 -27.65 97.09
N LEU A 770 5.77 -27.79 98.04
CA LEU A 770 4.32 -27.80 97.76
C LEU A 770 3.83 -26.49 97.15
N ALA A 771 4.31 -25.33 97.63
CA ALA A 771 4.00 -24.03 97.03
C ALA A 771 4.61 -23.82 95.63
N ARG A 772 5.51 -24.71 95.17
CA ARG A 772 6.11 -24.71 93.83
C ARG A 772 5.49 -25.74 92.88
N GLN A 773 4.63 -26.64 93.37
CA GLN A 773 3.88 -27.54 92.50
C GLN A 773 2.61 -26.86 91.99
N PRO A 774 2.37 -26.81 90.66
CA PRO A 774 1.10 -26.32 90.14
C PRO A 774 -0.04 -27.24 90.59
N GLY A 775 -1.11 -26.66 91.12
CA GLY A 775 -2.33 -27.41 91.46
C GLY A 775 -2.97 -28.07 90.23
N PRO A 776 -3.87 -29.04 90.41
CA PRO A 776 -4.50 -29.77 89.28
C PRO A 776 -5.17 -28.85 88.26
N GLU A 777 -5.79 -27.75 88.70
CA GLU A 777 -6.37 -26.72 87.81
C GLU A 777 -5.30 -26.03 86.95
N VAL A 778 -4.10 -25.79 87.50
CA VAL A 778 -2.98 -25.17 86.76
C VAL A 778 -2.36 -26.18 85.79
N ALA A 779 -2.39 -27.48 86.09
CA ALA A 779 -1.97 -28.53 85.17
C ALA A 779 -2.94 -28.68 83.97
N GLU A 780 -4.26 -28.67 84.20
CA GLU A 780 -5.26 -28.61 83.14
C GLU A 780 -5.14 -27.33 82.30
N GLN A 781 -4.97 -26.17 82.95
CA GLN A 781 -4.70 -24.92 82.25
C GLN A 781 -3.42 -24.98 81.42
N LEU A 782 -2.33 -25.59 81.93
CA LEU A 782 -1.10 -25.79 81.17
C LEU A 782 -1.31 -26.70 79.95
N GLN A 783 -2.15 -27.72 80.05
CA GLN A 783 -2.49 -28.60 78.92
C GLN A 783 -3.35 -27.87 77.87
N ILE A 784 -4.33 -27.06 78.30
CA ILE A 784 -5.13 -26.19 77.43
C ILE A 784 -4.25 -25.12 76.76
N TYR A 785 -3.36 -24.48 77.52
CA TYR A 785 -2.42 -23.48 77.00
C TYR A 785 -1.38 -24.12 76.07
N GLN A 786 -0.90 -25.34 76.32
CA GLN A 786 -0.05 -26.07 75.37
C GLN A 786 -0.79 -26.39 74.07
N GLY A 787 -2.05 -26.83 74.13
CA GLY A 787 -2.89 -27.02 72.94
C GLY A 787 -3.06 -25.72 72.16
N THR A 788 -3.48 -24.66 72.87
CA THR A 788 -3.67 -23.31 72.30
C THR A 788 -2.37 -22.76 71.71
N LEU A 789 -1.22 -22.95 72.39
CA LEU A 789 0.09 -22.54 71.91
C LEU A 789 0.49 -23.33 70.66
N LYS A 790 0.19 -24.63 70.59
CA LYS A 790 0.48 -25.49 69.44
C LYS A 790 -0.35 -25.09 68.22
N ASP A 791 -1.63 -24.78 68.41
CA ASP A 791 -2.50 -24.27 67.35
C ASP A 791 -2.14 -22.84 66.94
N LYS A 792 -1.80 -21.95 67.89
CA LYS A 792 -1.26 -20.61 67.59
C LYS A 792 0.10 -20.68 66.91
N THR A 793 0.95 -21.66 67.22
CA THR A 793 2.22 -21.91 66.50
C THR A 793 1.96 -22.41 65.09
N LYS A 794 0.91 -23.22 64.87
CA LYS A 794 0.50 -23.65 63.53
C LYS A 794 -0.08 -22.50 62.71
N GLN A 795 -0.91 -21.64 63.32
CA GLN A 795 -1.39 -20.39 62.73
C GLN A 795 -0.25 -19.43 62.42
N LEU A 796 0.72 -19.24 63.33
CA LEU A 796 1.92 -18.43 63.11
C LEU A 796 2.80 -18.99 61.98
N LYS A 797 2.90 -20.32 61.82
CA LYS A 797 3.60 -20.92 60.67
C LYS A 797 2.86 -20.68 59.36
N SER A 798 1.52 -20.72 59.35
CA SER A 798 0.71 -20.33 58.19
C SER A 798 0.94 -18.85 57.85
N MET A 799 0.73 -17.95 58.81
CA MET A 799 0.96 -16.51 58.64
C MET A 799 2.40 -16.18 58.27
N ALA A 800 3.41 -16.90 58.78
CA ALA A 800 4.80 -16.71 58.37
C ALA A 800 5.06 -17.18 56.93
N SER A 801 4.41 -18.26 56.47
CA SER A 801 4.47 -18.67 55.07
C SER A 801 3.72 -17.71 54.13
N GLU A 802 2.58 -17.19 54.56
CA GLU A 802 1.82 -16.15 53.86
C GLU A 802 2.60 -14.83 53.83
N LEU A 803 3.23 -14.43 54.95
CA LEU A 803 4.05 -13.22 55.06
C LEU A 803 5.33 -13.35 54.23
N ASN A 804 6.01 -14.49 54.21
CA ASN A 804 7.12 -14.75 53.28
C ASN A 804 6.67 -14.69 51.80
N MET A 805 5.45 -15.19 51.48
CA MET A 805 4.89 -15.08 50.14
C MET A 805 4.62 -13.60 49.78
N TYR A 806 4.05 -12.82 50.70
CA TYR A 806 3.81 -11.38 50.51
C TYR A 806 5.12 -10.58 50.47
N GLU A 807 6.15 -10.93 51.24
CA GLU A 807 7.48 -10.31 51.15
C GLU A 807 8.16 -10.63 49.81
N SER A 808 7.97 -11.85 49.28
CA SER A 808 8.40 -12.21 47.92
C SER A 808 7.67 -11.36 46.87
N GLN A 809 6.33 -11.24 46.96
CA GLN A 809 5.54 -10.40 46.05
C GLN A 809 5.89 -8.92 46.16
N VAL A 810 6.12 -8.39 47.36
CA VAL A 810 6.58 -7.00 47.57
C VAL A 810 7.99 -6.79 47.03
N SER A 811 8.85 -7.80 47.09
CA SER A 811 10.19 -7.76 46.48
C SER A 811 10.13 -7.82 44.96
N GLU A 812 9.24 -8.63 44.38
CA GLU A 812 8.94 -8.65 42.94
C GLU A 812 8.35 -7.31 42.48
N TYR A 813 7.38 -6.74 43.19
CA TYR A 813 6.83 -5.42 42.86
C TYR A 813 7.85 -4.28 43.02
N LYS A 814 8.72 -4.31 44.05
CA LYS A 814 9.84 -3.36 44.15
C LYS A 814 10.79 -3.50 42.95
N TYR A 815 11.10 -4.73 42.57
CA TYR A 815 11.95 -5.01 41.41
C TYR A 815 11.29 -4.55 40.09
N GLU A 816 9.98 -4.73 39.92
CA GLU A 816 9.25 -4.21 38.76
C GLU A 816 9.14 -2.69 38.76
N ILE A 817 8.95 -2.05 39.91
CA ILE A 817 8.97 -0.58 40.04
C ILE A 817 10.36 -0.04 39.70
N GLU A 818 11.44 -0.66 40.17
CA GLU A 818 12.81 -0.28 39.78
C GLU A 818 13.07 -0.54 38.28
N ARG A 819 12.59 -1.66 37.73
CA ARG A 819 12.68 -1.97 36.30
C ARG A 819 11.97 -0.91 35.46
N LEU A 820 10.72 -0.59 35.79
CA LEU A 820 9.92 0.43 35.12
C LEU A 820 10.51 1.85 35.30
N ALA A 821 11.06 2.18 36.48
CA ALA A 821 11.75 3.44 36.70
C ALA A 821 13.03 3.55 35.84
N LYS A 822 13.77 2.46 35.69
CA LYS A 822 14.98 2.37 34.85
C LYS A 822 14.65 2.41 33.36
N GLU A 823 13.60 1.70 32.93
CA GLU A 823 13.02 1.79 31.58
C GLU A 823 12.56 3.22 31.28
N LEU A 824 11.84 3.88 32.20
CA LEU A 824 11.44 5.28 32.09
C LEU A 824 12.65 6.24 32.02
N GLN A 825 13.70 5.98 32.81
CA GLN A 825 14.93 6.77 32.78
C GLN A 825 15.70 6.58 31.47
N ASP A 826 15.73 5.37 30.92
CA ASP A 826 16.36 5.09 29.63
C ASP A 826 15.51 5.56 28.44
N VAL A 827 14.18 5.57 28.54
CA VAL A 827 13.29 6.27 27.59
C VAL A 827 13.53 7.78 27.67
N LYS A 828 13.69 8.37 28.86
CA LYS A 828 14.12 9.77 29.00
C LYS A 828 15.50 10.02 28.38
N LYS A 829 16.50 9.17 28.60
CA LYS A 829 17.83 9.29 27.95
C LYS A 829 17.71 9.17 26.42
N LYS A 830 16.92 8.22 25.91
CA LYS A 830 16.65 8.06 24.47
C LYS A 830 15.95 9.31 23.91
N TYR A 831 14.94 9.85 24.60
CA TYR A 831 14.27 11.09 24.22
C TYR A 831 15.23 12.30 24.22
N TYR A 832 16.06 12.49 25.25
CA TYR A 832 17.03 13.58 25.29
C TYR A 832 18.16 13.42 24.27
N THR A 833 18.60 12.20 23.95
CA THR A 833 19.59 11.95 22.88
C THR A 833 18.98 12.08 21.50
N GLN A 834 17.72 11.70 21.29
CA GLN A 834 16.94 11.99 20.08
C GLN A 834 16.81 13.50 19.88
N LYS A 835 16.35 14.24 20.90
CA LYS A 835 16.19 15.70 20.89
C LYS A 835 17.51 16.43 20.68
N ARG A 836 18.61 15.93 21.25
CA ARG A 836 19.98 16.45 21.02
C ARG A 836 20.47 16.14 19.60
N LYS A 837 20.13 14.99 19.02
CA LYS A 837 20.38 14.69 17.60
C LYS A 837 19.54 15.55 16.66
N GLU A 838 18.26 15.80 16.95
CA GLU A 838 17.41 16.74 16.20
C GLU A 838 17.93 18.18 16.30
N GLN A 839 18.41 18.59 17.47
CA GLN A 839 19.02 19.91 17.63
C GLN A 839 20.33 20.02 16.84
N GLN A 840 21.20 19.01 16.88
CA GLN A 840 22.41 18.94 16.06
C GLN A 840 22.12 18.82 14.56
N ALA A 841 21.00 18.19 14.17
CA ALA A 841 20.53 18.17 12.79
C ALA A 841 20.05 19.57 12.35
N ARG A 842 19.21 20.24 13.15
CA ARG A 842 18.79 21.63 12.90
C ARG A 842 19.94 22.63 12.88
N GLU A 843 20.97 22.41 13.69
CA GLU A 843 22.22 23.20 13.67
C GLU A 843 23.06 22.89 12.42
N ARG A 844 23.10 21.62 11.95
CA ARG A 844 23.67 21.25 10.64
C ARG A 844 22.92 21.87 9.47
N ASP A 845 21.59 21.86 9.50
CA ASP A 845 20.75 22.43 8.45
C ASP A 845 20.89 23.96 8.42
N ARG A 846 21.03 24.61 9.59
CA ARG A 846 21.42 26.02 9.68
C ARG A 846 22.82 26.29 9.13
N ALA A 847 23.80 25.43 9.39
CA ALA A 847 25.15 25.57 8.86
C ALA A 847 25.20 25.35 7.33
N LEU A 848 24.41 24.41 6.81
CA LEU A 848 24.25 24.16 5.38
C LEU A 848 23.52 25.31 4.68
N ALA A 849 22.55 25.95 5.33
CA ALA A 849 21.91 27.18 4.85
C ALA A 849 22.83 28.42 4.87
N GLN A 850 24.02 28.33 5.47
CA GLN A 850 24.99 29.42 5.55
C GLN A 850 26.24 29.23 4.67
N ALA A 851 26.25 28.19 3.83
CA ALA A 851 27.34 27.89 2.89
C ALA A 851 27.17 28.58 1.51
N GLY A 852 26.77 29.86 1.49
CA GLY A 852 26.32 30.53 0.26
C GLY A 852 26.28 32.06 0.24
N ALA A 853 27.14 32.76 0.99
CA ALA A 853 27.36 34.21 0.84
C ALA A 853 28.77 34.62 1.33
N PRO A 854 29.42 35.65 0.77
CA PRO A 854 30.84 35.93 0.99
C PRO A 854 31.17 36.71 2.28
N THR A 855 32.42 36.58 2.69
CA THR A 855 33.06 37.18 3.88
C THR A 855 33.06 38.71 3.88
N ILE A 856 32.56 39.32 4.96
CA ILE A 856 32.88 40.71 5.36
C ILE A 856 33.18 40.74 6.86
N GLN A 857 34.41 41.13 7.23
CA GLN A 857 34.76 41.56 8.59
C GLN A 857 34.38 43.04 8.75
N PRO A 858 34.08 43.52 9.98
CA PRO A 858 35.13 44.31 10.62
C PRO A 858 35.23 44.22 12.16
N GLN A 859 36.48 44.30 12.62
CA GLN A 859 37.03 45.02 13.78
C GLN A 859 36.36 44.99 15.18
N HIS A 860 37.21 44.62 16.14
CA HIS A 860 37.19 44.99 17.57
C HIS A 860 36.76 46.44 17.85
N THR A 861 35.97 46.65 18.90
CA THR A 861 36.12 47.79 19.84
C THR A 861 35.76 47.35 21.28
N ASP A 862 36.20 48.13 22.27
CA ASP A 862 36.38 47.73 23.67
C ASP A 862 35.47 48.57 24.62
N LYS A 863 34.76 47.92 25.57
CA LYS A 863 34.12 48.51 26.79
C LYS A 863 32.88 49.45 26.57
N PRO A 864 32.24 50.03 27.62
CA PRO A 864 31.32 49.32 28.53
C PRO A 864 30.01 50.09 28.94
N ARG A 865 29.16 49.44 29.77
CA ARG A 865 28.05 49.96 30.63
C ARG A 865 26.71 50.42 29.99
N PHE A 866 25.61 49.80 30.44
CA PHE A 866 24.60 50.28 31.43
C PHE A 866 23.62 49.09 31.66
N THR A 867 23.24 48.57 32.83
CA THR A 867 22.74 49.04 34.16
C THR A 867 21.33 49.63 34.19
N GLY A 868 20.41 48.89 34.85
CA GLY A 868 19.05 49.29 35.26
C GLY A 868 18.03 48.18 34.92
N GLY A 869 17.26 47.59 35.83
CA GLY A 869 17.13 47.67 37.30
C GLY A 869 15.81 46.96 37.70
N GLY A 870 15.58 46.39 38.89
CA GLY A 870 16.42 46.18 40.07
C GLY A 870 15.61 45.44 41.17
N PHE A 871 16.24 45.21 42.34
CA PHE A 871 15.64 44.78 43.63
C PHE A 871 15.03 43.36 43.74
N ASN A 872 15.19 42.61 44.85
CA ASN A 872 16.07 42.80 46.03
C ASN A 872 16.48 41.46 46.66
N LEU A 873 17.54 41.47 47.48
CA LEU A 873 17.97 40.36 48.33
C LEU A 873 17.14 40.25 49.62
N SER A 874 17.12 39.05 50.21
CA SER A 874 17.26 38.89 51.66
C SER A 874 18.26 37.76 51.96
N GLN A 875 19.34 38.08 52.69
CA GLN A 875 20.43 37.17 53.04
C GLN A 875 20.14 36.33 54.30
N THR A 876 21.11 35.44 54.59
CA THR A 876 21.54 34.83 55.86
C THR A 876 21.18 33.35 56.04
N GLY A 877 22.10 32.47 56.46
CA GLY A 877 23.53 32.66 56.77
C GLY A 877 24.31 31.34 56.81
N LYS A 878 25.65 31.44 56.79
CA LYS A 878 26.59 30.32 57.06
C LYS A 878 26.46 29.88 58.55
N VAL A 879 26.94 28.73 59.02
CA VAL A 879 28.36 28.31 59.19
C VAL A 879 28.41 26.84 59.70
N SER A 880 29.52 26.13 59.39
CA SER A 880 30.13 24.88 59.92
C SER A 880 29.45 24.04 61.04
N ALA A 881 29.74 22.74 61.19
CA ALA A 881 30.94 22.00 60.78
C ALA A 881 30.63 20.54 60.39
#